data_AF-A0A553CMG6-F1
#
_entry.id   AF-A0A553CMG6-F1
#
_cell.length_a   1.000
_cell.length_b   1.000
_cell.length_c   1.000
_cell.angle_alpha   90.00
_cell.angle_beta   90.00
_cell.angle_gamma   90.00
#
_symmetry.space_group_name_H-M   'P 1'
#
loop_
_entity.id
_entity.type
_entity.pdbx_description
1 polymer ?
#
loop_
_entity_poly.entity_id
_entity_poly.type
_entity_poly.pdbx_seq_one_letter_code
_entity_poly.pdbx_strand_id
1 'polypeptide(L)'
;MKKVIFLFTLFSYSFSFFAQSDKVLVDKSNDGLKLKVNGQDMIVNGMNWDYSPIGTNFNYSLWKQKEDVILKALDDEMGLLKNMGVNTIRVYTGIPKKWIEYIYTKYGIYTMLNHTFGRYGLTLNGTWVVNTEYSDPTTRNLLLQEAKQMVTDYKDTKGLLLFLLGNENNYGLFWDGAETEDIPIEDRKSTPRAKAMYQLFNEATLAMKAIDNSHPIAICNGDLLFLDIIAKECPAVDILGINVYRGVSFGDLYQRVKNEYGKPVLLTEFGSDVFNAVTNEEDQNAQATILRGNWKEIYENAAGYGKSGNSLGGFTFQFSDGWWKYGQTKLLDVHDTNASWSNGGYVFDYVQGENNMNEEWFGICAKGPTNVNGNYTLYPRSAYYVLKDVHQFNPFTSGKSVSDIQNHFAKIQILDATLRARGDKAALESSKSSKIRLSRLSAEISTFSTGGDLITTPEDPAPNNTTYPNQLGFDNMQSFFVGVEGNPSSNMTANVEFNVLGNVALNPIDEIFYENRGRPVTVDGPNGPVTLEDNNRFQVYRASYKWDDKLFKLDGFYRTGHYHWGYEGDFFGLYPEANYGSNLDIYSGKAPYGLEIEGKKMFKGFKLAMGPELWWGANPAILLKYSKTIGKFDFTGIFHEDLTQRTNTQTSYAIPQPKTRRITLHLNRKFGKFAVDLGGIWAGQPLEGRDYQVVRGEGANQQVYINQIESKDNLGGKMKVTYTGGTINWYAQAAAQGLVAGGGADLTQTFTGWRLKDTGSGNQYNFLTGLTYTIGKLQIAPNFLWQKPLEGPITTDVPIPGRPRNIVDDPFVVRANREQVATEILFTYDPTPGTFAYDWDNDRSEDSKFLVSAGFVFRHLPTTQDAAIGFLANRTTFAFEGAPPAKDLWETNARIVSKINPDLGFIGTIYGGPAQANGSDARTIDRYGLDLRMIYKKVKLTSFIKVNDWGPFDYHRDFNLTYPLQLMADISFNIGKPDWYILPNTSLGIRGTWRSLDQYSNRYSPTFVPENTFPPVPILSPVGFSNGQEWEIRTYLHINIGN
;
A
#
# COMPACT_ATOMS: atom_id res chain seq x y z
N MET A 1 -45.49 43.83 35.29
CA MET A 1 -44.15 44.08 34.68
C MET A 1 -42.98 43.68 35.57
N LYS A 2 -42.87 44.09 36.84
CA LYS A 2 -41.69 43.76 37.69
C LYS A 2 -41.41 42.25 37.90
N LYS A 3 -42.44 41.39 37.96
CA LYS A 3 -42.25 39.93 38.11
C LYS A 3 -41.78 39.22 36.82
N VAL A 4 -42.12 39.76 35.64
CA VAL A 4 -41.71 39.19 34.34
C VAL A 4 -40.27 39.55 34.00
N ILE A 5 -39.84 40.77 34.34
CA ILE A 5 -38.44 41.20 34.19
C ILE A 5 -37.54 40.40 35.13
N PHE A 6 -37.95 40.15 36.38
CA PHE A 6 -37.19 39.32 37.31
C PHE A 6 -37.05 37.86 36.82
N LEU A 7 -38.10 37.28 36.23
CA LEU A 7 -38.05 35.94 35.64
C LEU A 7 -37.15 35.86 34.40
N PHE A 8 -37.19 36.88 33.52
CA PHE A 8 -36.27 36.97 32.38
C PHE A 8 -34.82 37.15 32.82
N THR A 9 -34.56 37.96 33.85
CA THR A 9 -33.21 38.15 34.40
C THR A 9 -32.69 36.85 35.02
N LEU A 10 -33.53 36.12 35.77
CA LEU A 10 -33.18 34.79 36.29
C LEU A 10 -32.95 33.75 35.19
N PHE A 11 -33.75 33.75 34.11
CA PHE A 11 -33.51 32.87 32.95
C PHE A 11 -32.21 33.23 32.20
N SER A 12 -31.86 34.52 32.08
CA SER A 12 -30.61 34.96 31.45
C SER A 12 -29.37 34.61 32.29
N TYR A 13 -29.47 34.64 33.62
CA TYR A 13 -28.39 34.16 34.51
C TYR A 13 -28.27 32.64 34.50
N SER A 14 -29.37 31.89 34.40
CA SER A 14 -29.34 30.42 34.28
C SER A 14 -28.64 29.93 33.01
N PHE A 15 -28.77 30.64 31.88
CA PHE A 15 -28.04 30.30 30.64
C PHE A 15 -26.54 30.60 30.73
N SER A 16 -26.11 31.53 31.58
CA SER A 16 -24.68 31.88 31.73
C SER A 16 -23.89 30.88 32.59
N PHE A 17 -24.57 30.10 33.45
CA PHE A 17 -23.93 29.07 34.28
C PHE A 17 -23.65 27.75 33.56
N PHE A 18 -24.25 27.51 32.39
CA PHE A 18 -24.04 26.29 31.61
C PHE A 18 -22.95 26.40 30.52
N ALA A 19 -22.27 27.56 30.43
CA ALA A 19 -21.31 27.86 29.36
C ALA A 19 -19.90 28.27 29.83
N GLN A 20 -19.56 28.11 31.12
CA GLN A 20 -18.18 28.36 31.56
C GLN A 20 -17.30 27.13 31.30
N SER A 21 -16.19 27.36 30.59
CA SER A 21 -15.09 26.40 30.43
C SER A 21 -14.51 26.03 31.79
N ASP A 22 -14.01 24.80 31.92
CA ASP A 22 -13.36 24.35 33.16
C ASP A 22 -12.10 25.18 33.43
N LYS A 23 -11.81 25.46 34.71
CA LYS A 23 -10.58 26.12 35.12
C LYS A 23 -9.62 25.08 35.70
N VAL A 24 -8.52 24.86 35.00
CA VAL A 24 -7.48 23.88 35.36
C VAL A 24 -6.19 24.62 35.70
N LEU A 25 -5.58 24.29 36.83
CA LEU A 25 -4.31 24.90 37.26
C LEU A 25 -3.42 23.93 38.02
N VAL A 26 -2.11 24.17 37.93
CA VAL A 26 -1.12 23.50 38.78
C VAL A 26 -1.01 24.28 40.08
N ASP A 27 -1.39 23.64 41.19
CA ASP A 27 -1.26 24.19 42.53
C ASP A 27 0.05 23.74 43.19
N LYS A 28 0.74 24.67 43.82
CA LYS A 28 1.98 24.42 44.55
C LYS A 28 1.74 24.68 46.04
N SER A 29 1.68 23.61 46.82
CA SER A 29 1.52 23.67 48.27
C SER A 29 2.77 23.12 48.99
N ASN A 30 2.79 23.22 50.32
CA ASN A 30 3.85 22.61 51.14
C ASN A 30 3.88 21.07 51.01
N ASP A 31 2.76 20.46 50.63
CA ASP A 31 2.61 19.00 50.53
C ASP A 31 3.04 18.45 49.14
N GLY A 32 3.32 19.33 48.18
CA GLY A 32 3.76 18.99 46.83
C GLY A 32 3.07 19.79 45.72
N LEU A 33 3.15 19.27 44.49
CA LEU A 33 2.52 19.82 43.30
C LEU A 33 1.27 19.01 42.94
N LYS A 34 0.15 19.68 42.67
CA LYS A 34 -1.15 19.04 42.38
C LYS A 34 -1.82 19.67 41.16
N LEU A 35 -2.67 18.91 40.48
CA LEU A 35 -3.57 19.44 39.46
C LEU A 35 -4.93 19.75 40.12
N LYS A 36 -5.43 20.96 39.93
CA LYS A 36 -6.77 21.37 40.38
C LYS A 36 -7.67 21.63 39.20
N VAL A 37 -8.83 21.00 39.19
CA VAL A 37 -9.90 21.23 38.20
C VAL A 37 -11.10 21.79 38.94
N ASN A 38 -11.51 23.01 38.57
CA ASN A 38 -12.60 23.75 39.23
C ASN A 38 -12.47 23.80 40.77
N GLY A 39 -11.22 23.89 41.26
CA GLY A 39 -10.89 23.97 42.68
C GLY A 39 -10.78 22.63 43.41
N GLN A 40 -11.01 21.49 42.74
CA GLN A 40 -10.86 20.15 43.32
C GLN A 40 -9.53 19.50 42.91
N ASP A 41 -8.85 18.85 43.86
CA ASP A 41 -7.63 18.09 43.60
C ASP A 41 -7.95 16.87 42.71
N MET A 42 -7.21 16.69 41.61
CA MET A 42 -7.42 15.62 40.65
C MET A 42 -6.11 14.89 40.35
N ILE A 43 -6.12 13.55 40.43
CA ILE A 43 -5.08 12.70 39.86
C ILE A 43 -5.52 12.30 38.44
N VAL A 44 -4.62 12.36 37.48
CA VAL A 44 -4.89 11.92 36.10
C VAL A 44 -4.78 10.40 36.04
N ASN A 45 -5.91 9.72 36.05
CA ASN A 45 -6.04 8.29 35.72
C ASN A 45 -6.28 8.21 34.21
N GLY A 46 -5.20 8.40 33.44
CA GLY A 46 -5.24 8.63 32.02
C GLY A 46 -5.11 7.36 31.17
N MET A 47 -5.60 7.45 29.93
CA MET A 47 -5.39 6.44 28.91
C MET A 47 -5.03 7.08 27.57
N ASN A 48 -4.01 6.55 26.88
CA ASN A 48 -3.77 6.88 25.48
C ASN A 48 -4.86 6.24 24.62
N TRP A 49 -5.58 7.07 23.89
CA TRP A 49 -6.75 6.63 23.13
C TRP A 49 -6.65 7.06 21.68
N ASP A 50 -6.74 6.08 20.80
CA ASP A 50 -6.91 6.23 19.37
C ASP A 50 -8.01 5.26 18.88
N TYR A 51 -8.45 5.46 17.64
CA TYR A 51 -9.42 4.58 17.01
C TYR A 51 -9.01 4.31 15.56
N SER A 52 -8.47 3.12 15.33
CA SER A 52 -8.04 2.64 14.02
C SER A 52 -8.59 1.23 13.81
N PRO A 53 -9.48 1.02 12.81
CA PRO A 53 -9.93 -0.31 12.44
C PRO A 53 -8.82 -1.15 11.78
N ILE A 54 -8.96 -2.48 11.85
CA ILE A 54 -8.11 -3.40 11.10
C ILE A 54 -8.24 -3.08 9.59
N GLY A 55 -7.14 -3.13 8.85
CA GLY A 55 -7.08 -2.77 7.43
C GLY A 55 -6.80 -1.30 7.15
N THR A 56 -6.60 -0.46 8.18
CA THR A 56 -6.35 0.98 8.02
C THR A 56 -4.91 1.38 8.38
N ASN A 57 -4.49 2.58 7.96
CA ASN A 57 -3.18 3.14 8.30
C ASN A 57 -3.32 4.54 8.95
N PHE A 58 -2.18 5.24 9.13
CA PHE A 58 -2.11 6.58 9.72
C PHE A 58 -2.96 7.66 9.01
N ASN A 59 -3.46 7.42 7.79
CA ASN A 59 -4.36 8.35 7.10
C ASN A 59 -5.83 8.22 7.55
N TYR A 60 -6.19 7.15 8.26
CA TYR A 60 -7.53 6.98 8.79
C TYR A 60 -7.85 8.04 9.85
N SER A 61 -9.04 8.60 9.76
CA SER A 61 -9.56 9.53 10.76
C SER A 61 -10.98 9.15 11.14
N LEU A 62 -11.18 8.78 12.41
CA LEU A 62 -12.51 8.57 12.98
C LEU A 62 -13.40 9.80 12.77
N TRP A 63 -12.82 11.00 12.90
CA TRP A 63 -13.56 12.27 12.82
C TRP A 63 -14.05 12.62 11.41
N LYS A 64 -13.53 11.96 10.36
CA LYS A 64 -14.02 12.06 8.98
C LYS A 64 -15.14 11.04 8.66
N GLN A 65 -15.49 10.16 9.61
CA GLN A 65 -16.55 9.16 9.43
C GLN A 65 -17.95 9.74 9.68
N LYS A 66 -18.98 8.93 9.40
CA LYS A 66 -20.37 9.29 9.70
C LYS A 66 -20.60 9.39 11.21
N GLU A 67 -21.52 10.27 11.60
CA GLU A 67 -21.77 10.61 13.00
C GLU A 67 -22.23 9.41 13.84
N ASP A 68 -23.01 8.49 13.25
CA ASP A 68 -23.43 7.23 13.89
C ASP A 68 -22.25 6.28 14.15
N VAL A 69 -21.30 6.18 13.22
CA VAL A 69 -20.06 5.40 13.38
C VAL A 69 -19.20 5.97 14.50
N ILE A 70 -19.06 7.30 14.57
CA ILE A 70 -18.31 7.99 15.63
C ILE A 70 -18.99 7.79 16.98
N LEU A 71 -20.31 8.01 17.05
CA LEU A 71 -21.09 7.80 18.28
C LEU A 71 -20.94 6.38 18.80
N LYS A 72 -21.05 5.38 17.93
CA LYS A 72 -20.88 3.97 18.31
C LYS A 72 -19.47 3.69 18.83
N ALA A 73 -18.44 4.15 18.14
CA ALA A 73 -17.04 4.00 18.57
C ALA A 73 -16.82 4.60 19.97
N LEU A 74 -17.29 5.84 20.20
CA LEU A 74 -17.19 6.50 21.48
C LEU A 74 -18.01 5.79 22.56
N ASP A 75 -19.23 5.36 22.26
CA ASP A 75 -20.11 4.74 23.24
C ASP A 75 -19.60 3.39 23.74
N ASP A 76 -19.08 2.57 22.82
CA ASP A 76 -18.52 1.26 23.11
C ASP A 76 -17.23 1.40 23.95
N GLU A 77 -16.32 2.31 23.58
CA GLU A 77 -14.99 2.39 24.21
C GLU A 77 -14.95 3.30 25.46
N MET A 78 -15.62 4.45 25.45
CA MET A 78 -15.66 5.35 26.63
C MET A 78 -16.42 4.71 27.79
N GLY A 79 -17.41 3.85 27.49
CA GLY A 79 -18.08 3.03 28.50
C GLY A 79 -17.12 2.10 29.25
N LEU A 80 -16.23 1.42 28.51
CA LEU A 80 -15.19 0.56 29.09
C LEU A 80 -14.16 1.35 29.89
N LEU A 81 -13.72 2.51 29.38
CA LEU A 81 -12.79 3.40 30.08
C LEU A 81 -13.39 3.91 31.39
N LYS A 82 -14.65 4.36 31.37
CA LYS A 82 -15.37 4.79 32.57
C LYS A 82 -15.51 3.65 33.58
N ASN A 83 -15.80 2.43 33.12
CA ASN A 83 -15.90 1.25 33.97
C ASN A 83 -14.57 0.89 34.67
N MET A 84 -13.45 1.16 34.00
CA MET A 84 -12.10 0.97 34.53
C MET A 84 -11.66 2.10 35.47
N GLY A 85 -12.42 3.19 35.61
CA GLY A 85 -12.06 4.32 36.46
C GLY A 85 -11.10 5.32 35.80
N VAL A 86 -10.95 5.26 34.47
CA VAL A 86 -10.25 6.30 33.69
C VAL A 86 -11.06 7.59 33.75
N ASN A 87 -10.36 8.70 33.97
CA ASN A 87 -10.96 10.03 34.07
C ASN A 87 -10.44 11.00 33.01
N THR A 88 -9.41 10.63 32.24
CA THR A 88 -8.84 11.46 31.18
C THR A 88 -8.35 10.61 30.02
N ILE A 89 -8.50 11.08 28.79
CA ILE A 89 -7.88 10.50 27.60
C ILE A 89 -6.90 11.48 26.96
N ARG A 90 -5.83 10.94 26.35
CA ARG A 90 -4.94 11.70 25.46
C ARG A 90 -5.37 11.47 24.02
N VAL A 91 -5.63 12.56 23.28
CA VAL A 91 -6.07 12.49 21.88
C VAL A 91 -5.30 13.52 21.06
N TYR A 92 -4.89 13.16 19.85
CA TYR A 92 -4.28 14.10 18.91
C TYR A 92 -5.26 15.20 18.49
N THR A 93 -4.71 16.37 18.16
CA THR A 93 -5.46 17.46 17.53
C THR A 93 -6.21 17.00 16.28
N GLY A 94 -7.41 17.54 16.06
CA GLY A 94 -8.28 17.16 14.93
C GLY A 94 -9.63 16.60 15.37
N ILE A 95 -9.77 16.22 16.65
CA ILE A 95 -11.07 15.88 17.26
C ILE A 95 -12.01 17.10 17.31
N PRO A 96 -13.19 17.05 16.68
CA PRO A 96 -14.18 18.14 16.80
C PRO A 96 -14.57 18.42 18.26
N LYS A 97 -14.72 19.71 18.63
CA LYS A 97 -15.09 20.15 20.00
C LYS A 97 -16.30 19.41 20.57
N LYS A 98 -17.33 19.18 19.73
CA LYS A 98 -18.56 18.47 20.11
C LYS A 98 -18.28 17.07 20.69
N TRP A 99 -17.22 16.40 20.24
CA TRP A 99 -16.88 15.06 20.73
C TRP A 99 -16.12 15.11 22.05
N ILE A 100 -15.29 16.12 22.28
CA ILE A 100 -14.71 16.39 23.62
C ILE A 100 -15.83 16.62 24.63
N GLU A 101 -16.79 17.49 24.29
CA GLU A 101 -17.93 17.81 25.15
C GLU A 101 -18.83 16.58 25.38
N TYR A 102 -19.04 15.76 24.36
CA TYR A 102 -19.82 14.52 24.46
C TYR A 102 -19.16 13.51 25.40
N ILE A 103 -17.87 13.24 25.22
CA ILE A 103 -17.08 12.32 26.06
C ILE A 103 -17.14 12.77 27.52
N TYR A 104 -16.94 14.07 27.76
CA TYR A 104 -17.00 14.61 29.11
C TYR A 104 -18.42 14.61 29.70
N THR A 105 -19.43 15.07 28.95
CA THR A 105 -20.79 15.20 29.48
C THR A 105 -21.43 13.84 29.77
N LYS A 106 -21.16 12.82 28.93
CA LYS A 106 -21.75 11.50 29.09
C LYS A 106 -20.95 10.58 30.02
N TYR A 107 -19.61 10.64 29.96
CA TYR A 107 -18.74 9.72 30.69
C TYR A 107 -17.94 10.38 31.82
N GLY A 108 -17.87 11.70 31.88
CA GLY A 108 -17.05 12.42 32.85
C GLY A 108 -15.55 12.20 32.63
N ILE A 109 -15.15 12.00 31.37
CA ILE A 109 -13.76 11.80 30.96
C ILE A 109 -13.26 13.10 30.34
N TYR A 110 -12.18 13.66 30.88
CA TYR A 110 -11.55 14.85 30.32
C TYR A 110 -10.64 14.52 29.14
N THR A 111 -10.28 15.51 28.34
CA THR A 111 -9.37 15.36 27.19
C THR A 111 -8.10 16.18 27.39
N MET A 112 -6.94 15.53 27.29
CA MET A 112 -5.66 16.18 27.04
C MET A 112 -5.45 16.25 25.53
N LEU A 113 -5.41 17.46 24.98
CA LEU A 113 -5.30 17.68 23.54
C LEU A 113 -3.83 17.76 23.12
N ASN A 114 -3.40 16.83 22.27
CA ASN A 114 -2.00 16.64 21.91
C ASN A 114 -1.68 17.12 20.48
N HIS A 115 -0.75 18.07 20.35
CA HIS A 115 -0.24 18.53 19.06
C HIS A 115 1.18 17.99 18.84
N THR A 116 1.44 17.31 17.72
CA THR A 116 2.73 16.61 17.45
C THR A 116 3.95 17.54 17.36
N PHE A 117 3.71 18.84 17.13
CA PHE A 117 4.74 19.89 17.09
C PHE A 117 5.89 19.57 16.12
N GLY A 118 5.54 19.01 14.96
CA GLY A 118 6.47 18.65 13.89
C GLY A 118 7.18 17.30 14.07
N ARG A 119 6.79 16.46 15.03
CA ARG A 119 7.46 15.16 15.27
C ARG A 119 7.53 14.26 14.03
N TYR A 120 6.46 14.22 13.24
CA TYR A 120 6.29 13.29 12.11
C TYR A 120 6.45 13.98 10.75
N GLY A 121 7.09 15.14 10.72
CA GLY A 121 7.28 15.95 9.52
C GLY A 121 6.28 17.11 9.37
N LEU A 122 6.59 18.01 8.45
CA LEU A 122 5.85 19.24 8.19
C LEU A 122 5.77 19.53 6.69
N THR A 123 4.68 20.12 6.23
CA THR A 123 4.63 20.71 4.88
C THR A 123 5.14 22.16 4.95
N LEU A 124 6.36 22.40 4.46
CA LEU A 124 6.97 23.74 4.40
C LEU A 124 6.97 24.22 2.94
N ASN A 125 6.35 25.37 2.68
CA ASN A 125 6.27 25.98 1.34
C ASN A 125 5.79 25.00 0.24
N GLY A 126 4.83 24.13 0.57
CA GLY A 126 4.28 23.12 -0.34
C GLY A 126 5.13 21.86 -0.52
N THR A 127 6.24 21.70 0.20
CA THR A 127 7.08 20.50 0.18
C THR A 127 6.98 19.78 1.52
N TRP A 128 6.77 18.46 1.50
CA TRP A 128 6.83 17.64 2.71
C TRP A 128 8.29 17.50 3.17
N VAL A 129 8.55 17.84 4.43
CA VAL A 129 9.85 17.71 5.09
C VAL A 129 9.69 16.71 6.22
N VAL A 130 10.34 15.55 6.08
CA VAL A 130 10.22 14.42 7.01
C VAL A 130 10.81 14.77 8.38
N ASN A 131 12.02 15.33 8.40
CA ASN A 131 12.72 15.69 9.64
C ASN A 131 12.60 17.18 9.91
N THR A 132 12.00 17.54 11.04
CA THR A 132 11.78 18.94 11.43
C THR A 132 13.07 19.59 11.91
N GLU A 133 13.34 20.79 11.40
CA GLU A 133 14.47 21.61 11.85
C GLU A 133 13.99 22.84 12.62
N TYR A 134 14.00 22.76 13.95
CA TYR A 134 13.44 23.76 14.85
C TYR A 134 14.16 25.11 14.86
N SER A 135 15.37 25.18 14.30
CA SER A 135 16.11 26.43 14.11
C SER A 135 15.69 27.21 12.86
N ASP A 136 14.97 26.59 11.93
CA ASP A 136 14.52 27.22 10.69
C ASP A 136 13.39 28.24 10.94
N PRO A 137 13.51 29.49 10.44
CA PRO A 137 12.46 30.51 10.64
C PRO A 137 11.09 30.14 10.08
N THR A 138 11.01 29.41 8.96
CA THR A 138 9.73 29.00 8.36
C THR A 138 9.06 27.93 9.23
N THR A 139 9.82 26.93 9.69
CA THR A 139 9.35 25.94 10.67
C THR A 139 8.83 26.60 11.93
N ARG A 140 9.60 27.53 12.51
CA ARG A 140 9.21 28.24 13.74
C ARG A 140 7.92 29.01 13.58
N ASN A 141 7.76 29.76 12.48
CA ASN A 141 6.55 30.52 12.21
C ASN A 141 5.32 29.61 12.07
N LEU A 142 5.44 28.50 11.35
CA LEU A 142 4.36 27.52 11.19
C LEU A 142 3.94 26.93 12.53
N LEU A 143 4.88 26.38 13.31
CA LEU A 143 4.57 25.73 14.58
C LEU A 143 3.97 26.70 15.61
N LEU A 144 4.46 27.95 15.65
CA LEU A 144 3.86 28.98 16.51
C LEU A 144 2.45 29.35 16.07
N GLN A 145 2.18 29.39 14.76
CA GLN A 145 0.85 29.63 14.23
C GLN A 145 -0.10 28.48 14.59
N GLU A 146 0.30 27.23 14.36
CA GLU A 146 -0.50 26.04 14.69
C GLU A 146 -0.82 25.95 16.19
N ALA A 147 0.17 26.21 17.05
CA ALA A 147 -0.03 26.22 18.51
C ALA A 147 -1.04 27.29 18.95
N LYS A 148 -0.94 28.51 18.41
CA LYS A 148 -1.90 29.60 18.66
C LYS A 148 -3.30 29.27 18.16
N GLN A 149 -3.39 28.65 16.98
CA GLN A 149 -4.65 28.25 16.38
C GLN A 149 -5.34 27.17 17.23
N MET A 150 -4.60 26.14 17.65
CA MET A 150 -5.12 25.11 18.55
C MET A 150 -5.72 25.70 19.83
N VAL A 151 -5.03 26.61 20.51
CA VAL A 151 -5.59 27.21 21.74
C VAL A 151 -6.81 28.07 21.43
N THR A 152 -6.75 28.88 20.37
CA THR A 152 -7.89 29.71 19.93
C THR A 152 -9.13 28.86 19.65
N ASP A 153 -8.94 27.70 19.02
CA ASP A 153 -10.03 26.81 18.69
C ASP A 153 -10.56 26.09 19.93
N TYR A 154 -9.74 25.62 20.87
CA TYR A 154 -10.22 24.69 21.90
C TYR A 154 -10.41 25.28 23.30
N LYS A 155 -9.87 26.45 23.63
CA LYS A 155 -9.85 26.99 25.01
C LYS A 155 -11.20 27.04 25.74
N ASP A 156 -12.31 27.21 25.00
CA ASP A 156 -13.66 27.33 25.58
C ASP A 156 -14.42 25.98 25.58
N THR A 157 -13.74 24.87 25.30
CA THR A 157 -14.37 23.54 25.17
C THR A 157 -14.53 22.87 26.54
N LYS A 158 -15.77 22.56 26.91
CA LYS A 158 -16.07 21.86 28.17
C LYS A 158 -15.46 20.45 28.17
N GLY A 159 -14.77 20.06 29.24
CA GLY A 159 -14.08 18.78 29.32
C GLY A 159 -12.65 18.77 28.77
N LEU A 160 -12.13 19.91 28.30
CA LEU A 160 -10.70 20.07 28.03
C LEU A 160 -9.93 20.12 29.35
N LEU A 161 -8.85 19.34 29.49
CA LEU A 161 -8.02 19.32 30.69
C LEU A 161 -6.80 20.24 30.55
N LEU A 162 -6.00 20.00 29.51
CA LEU A 162 -4.74 20.70 29.27
C LEU A 162 -4.28 20.50 27.82
N PHE A 163 -3.35 21.36 27.38
CA PHE A 163 -2.71 21.24 26.08
C PHE A 163 -1.35 20.56 26.21
N LEU A 164 -1.04 19.62 25.32
CA LEU A 164 0.25 18.95 25.23
C LEU A 164 0.92 19.31 23.89
N LEU A 165 2.14 19.85 23.97
CA LEU A 165 2.99 20.09 22.81
C LEU A 165 4.04 18.98 22.68
N GLY A 166 4.06 18.35 21.51
CA GLY A 166 5.02 17.33 21.13
C GLY A 166 4.56 15.90 21.38
N ASN A 167 5.29 14.96 20.77
CA ASN A 167 5.27 13.55 21.09
C ASN A 167 6.70 12.99 20.90
N GLU A 168 7.53 13.07 21.94
CA GLU A 168 8.94 12.63 21.89
C GLU A 168 9.76 13.28 20.75
N ASN A 169 9.59 14.59 20.56
CA ASN A 169 10.30 15.34 19.52
C ASN A 169 11.82 15.26 19.65
N ASN A 170 12.33 15.02 20.85
CA ASN A 170 13.74 14.75 21.11
C ASN A 170 14.24 13.46 20.45
N TYR A 171 13.42 12.43 20.30
CA TYR A 171 13.79 11.21 19.55
C TYR A 171 13.88 11.48 18.04
N GLY A 172 13.02 12.35 17.51
CA GLY A 172 13.10 12.83 16.11
C GLY A 172 14.37 13.65 15.79
N LEU A 173 15.21 13.96 16.79
CA LEU A 173 16.54 14.51 16.54
C LEU A 173 17.56 13.44 16.13
N PHE A 174 17.24 12.17 16.37
CA PHE A 174 18.08 11.00 16.09
C PHE A 174 17.51 10.09 15.00
N TRP A 175 16.19 9.89 14.96
CA TRP A 175 15.52 9.02 13.98
C TRP A 175 15.24 9.75 12.66
N ASP A 176 15.35 9.03 11.54
CA ASP A 176 15.12 9.56 10.20
C ASP A 176 13.67 9.34 9.70
N GLY A 177 12.80 8.74 10.51
CA GLY A 177 11.44 8.35 10.14
C GLY A 177 10.41 8.39 11.28
N ALA A 178 9.22 7.84 10.98
CA ALA A 178 8.08 7.76 11.89
C ALA A 178 7.99 6.44 12.66
N GLU A 179 8.75 5.41 12.26
CA GLU A 179 8.88 4.14 12.99
C GLU A 179 9.78 4.33 14.23
N THR A 180 9.51 3.54 15.27
CA THR A 180 10.29 3.56 16.51
C THR A 180 11.60 2.78 16.32
N GLU A 181 12.73 3.39 16.68
CA GLU A 181 14.08 2.84 16.51
C GLU A 181 14.92 2.95 17.79
N ASP A 182 16.03 2.22 17.89
CA ASP A 182 16.98 2.37 19.00
C ASP A 182 17.60 3.78 19.05
N ILE A 183 17.84 4.30 20.26
CA ILE A 183 18.44 5.64 20.45
C ILE A 183 19.96 5.53 20.57
N PRO A 184 20.75 6.30 19.77
CA PRO A 184 22.20 6.31 19.90
C PRO A 184 22.65 7.00 21.20
N ILE A 185 23.54 6.35 21.97
CA ILE A 185 23.94 6.76 23.33
C ILE A 185 24.86 8.00 23.34
N GLU A 186 25.53 8.35 22.23
CA GLU A 186 26.45 9.49 22.17
C GLU A 186 26.43 10.20 20.79
N ASP A 187 25.55 11.19 20.60
CA ASP A 187 25.73 12.17 19.51
C ASP A 187 25.68 13.62 20.03
N ARG A 188 26.79 14.35 19.83
CA ARG A 188 26.96 15.77 20.20
C ARG A 188 26.35 16.74 19.17
N LYS A 189 25.90 16.27 18.01
CA LYS A 189 25.23 17.11 16.99
C LYS A 189 23.78 17.45 17.35
N SER A 190 23.13 16.65 18.19
CA SER A 190 21.75 16.85 18.61
C SER A 190 21.59 18.02 19.60
N THR A 191 22.63 18.38 20.36
CA THR A 191 22.55 19.37 21.45
C THR A 191 22.13 20.78 20.97
N PRO A 192 22.68 21.35 19.89
CA PRO A 192 22.21 22.65 19.37
C PRO A 192 20.76 22.59 18.84
N ARG A 193 20.39 21.47 18.19
CA ARG A 193 19.03 21.25 17.67
C ARG A 193 18.01 21.13 18.81
N ALA A 194 18.36 20.39 19.87
CA ALA A 194 17.58 20.27 21.09
C ALA A 194 17.35 21.63 21.74
N LYS A 195 18.39 22.47 21.84
CA LYS A 195 18.25 23.83 22.36
C LYS A 195 17.23 24.66 21.56
N ALA A 196 17.34 24.67 20.23
CA ALA A 196 16.40 25.40 19.37
C ALA A 196 14.95 24.90 19.53
N MET A 197 14.77 23.58 19.65
CA MET A 197 13.48 22.94 19.89
C MET A 197 12.85 23.35 21.22
N TYR A 198 13.59 23.25 22.33
CA TYR A 198 13.08 23.63 23.66
C TYR A 198 12.82 25.13 23.80
N GLN A 199 13.64 25.98 23.19
CA GLN A 199 13.35 27.41 23.07
C GLN A 199 12.02 27.67 22.34
N LEU A 200 11.77 26.95 21.24
CA LEU A 200 10.50 27.07 20.52
C LEU A 200 9.31 26.55 21.31
N PHE A 201 9.45 25.45 22.07
CA PHE A 201 8.41 24.98 22.99
C PHE A 201 8.05 26.06 24.02
N ASN A 202 9.05 26.75 24.58
CA ASN A 202 8.84 27.83 25.52
C ASN A 202 8.15 29.05 24.89
N GLU A 203 8.57 29.44 23.68
CA GLU A 203 7.93 30.53 22.92
C GLU A 203 6.48 30.20 22.57
N ALA A 204 6.20 28.98 22.12
CA ALA A 204 4.84 28.50 21.85
C ALA A 204 4.00 28.54 23.12
N THR A 205 4.55 28.08 24.25
CA THR A 205 3.88 28.12 25.56
C THR A 205 3.50 29.55 25.95
N LEU A 206 4.43 30.51 25.82
CA LEU A 206 4.16 31.92 26.10
C LEU A 206 3.06 32.49 25.18
N ALA A 207 3.12 32.16 23.88
CA ALA A 207 2.13 32.61 22.90
C ALA A 207 0.73 32.04 23.15
N MET A 208 0.66 30.77 23.57
CA MET A 208 -0.57 30.10 23.95
C MET A 208 -1.18 30.69 25.24
N LYS A 209 -0.36 30.95 26.26
CA LYS A 209 -0.82 31.58 27.53
C LYS A 209 -1.37 32.99 27.35
N ALA A 210 -0.89 33.72 26.34
CA ALA A 210 -1.46 35.01 25.98
C ALA A 210 -2.93 34.90 25.51
N ILE A 211 -3.36 33.72 25.07
CA ILE A 211 -4.71 33.45 24.57
C ILE A 211 -5.58 32.76 25.63
N ASP A 212 -5.01 31.83 26.39
CA ASP A 212 -5.70 31.05 27.43
C ASP A 212 -4.88 30.94 28.72
N ASN A 213 -5.48 31.39 29.83
CA ASN A 213 -4.91 31.30 31.18
C ASN A 213 -5.69 30.32 32.08
N SER A 214 -6.65 29.59 31.50
CA SER A 214 -7.54 28.65 32.20
C SER A 214 -7.07 27.21 32.10
N HIS A 215 -6.15 26.88 31.19
CA HIS A 215 -5.61 25.53 31.02
C HIS A 215 -4.08 25.50 31.08
N PRO A 216 -3.46 24.51 31.75
CA PRO A 216 -2.01 24.32 31.73
C PRO A 216 -1.49 23.91 30.35
N ILE A 217 -0.22 24.21 30.11
CA ILE A 217 0.50 23.76 28.91
C ILE A 217 1.65 22.84 29.32
N ALA A 218 1.61 21.63 28.79
CA ALA A 218 2.62 20.61 28.96
C ALA A 218 3.46 20.45 27.67
N ILE A 219 4.68 19.93 27.82
CA ILE A 219 5.47 19.39 26.71
C ILE A 219 5.59 17.88 26.85
N CYS A 220 5.75 17.14 25.76
CA CYS A 220 6.00 15.70 25.78
C CYS A 220 7.46 15.39 25.41
N ASN A 221 8.21 14.84 26.36
CA ASN A 221 9.60 14.43 26.16
C ASN A 221 9.75 12.91 26.20
N GLY A 222 10.62 12.34 25.37
CA GLY A 222 11.04 10.95 25.45
C GLY A 222 12.07 10.77 26.57
N ASP A 223 11.68 10.07 27.63
CA ASP A 223 12.45 9.89 28.88
C ASP A 223 13.00 11.25 29.41
N LEU A 224 14.10 11.26 30.17
CA LEU A 224 14.74 12.44 30.78
C LEU A 224 15.86 13.02 29.91
N LEU A 225 15.92 12.65 28.63
CA LEU A 225 16.94 13.20 27.73
C LEU A 225 16.82 14.72 27.68
N PHE A 226 17.96 15.39 27.79
CA PHE A 226 18.09 16.85 27.78
C PHE A 226 17.38 17.59 28.95
N LEU A 227 17.14 16.93 30.09
CA LEU A 227 16.50 17.56 31.25
C LEU A 227 17.19 18.86 31.71
N ASP A 228 18.51 18.95 31.60
CA ASP A 228 19.30 20.14 31.89
C ASP A 228 18.99 21.32 30.95
N ILE A 229 18.79 21.03 29.66
CA ILE A 229 18.39 22.03 28.65
C ILE A 229 16.93 22.43 28.85
N ILE A 230 16.04 21.46 29.09
CA ILE A 230 14.62 21.71 29.38
C ILE A 230 14.50 22.66 30.58
N ALA A 231 15.21 22.36 31.66
CA ALA A 231 15.17 23.17 32.88
C ALA A 231 15.58 24.64 32.65
N LYS A 232 16.50 24.85 31.71
CA LYS A 232 16.99 26.19 31.36
C LYS A 232 16.12 26.92 30.35
N GLU A 233 15.69 26.24 29.28
CA GLU A 233 15.09 26.88 28.11
C GLU A 233 13.55 26.86 28.15
N CYS A 234 12.90 26.07 29.01
CA CYS A 234 11.44 25.94 29.12
C CYS A 234 10.78 26.53 30.39
N PRO A 235 11.19 27.67 30.96
CA PRO A 235 10.63 28.16 32.24
C PRO A 235 9.11 28.39 32.23
N ALA A 236 8.52 28.72 31.07
CA ALA A 236 7.10 29.01 30.93
C ALA A 236 6.20 27.76 30.92
N VAL A 237 6.75 26.57 30.67
CA VAL A 237 6.00 25.30 30.64
C VAL A 237 5.47 24.98 32.05
N ASP A 238 4.21 24.55 32.13
CA ASP A 238 3.56 24.26 33.42
C ASP A 238 3.87 22.86 33.92
N ILE A 239 3.91 21.88 33.00
CA ILE A 239 4.01 20.45 33.30
C ILE A 239 5.06 19.81 32.39
N LEU A 240 5.95 19.00 32.97
CA LEU A 240 6.82 18.13 32.18
C LEU A 240 6.07 16.82 31.90
N GLY A 241 5.58 16.69 30.67
CA GLY A 241 5.03 15.45 30.14
C GLY A 241 6.16 14.52 29.68
N ILE A 242 6.11 13.24 30.05
CA ILE A 242 7.15 12.27 29.69
C ILE A 242 6.52 10.99 29.16
N ASN A 243 6.98 10.55 27.98
CA ASN A 243 6.80 9.18 27.52
C ASN A 243 7.98 8.33 28.04
N VAL A 244 7.71 7.23 28.75
CA VAL A 244 8.75 6.45 29.45
C VAL A 244 8.44 4.96 29.47
N TYR A 245 9.46 4.16 29.14
CA TYR A 245 9.38 2.70 29.06
C TYR A 245 10.56 2.07 29.79
N ARG A 246 10.59 2.17 31.13
CA ARG A 246 11.68 1.69 32.00
C ARG A 246 11.38 0.33 32.66
N GLY A 247 10.33 -0.37 32.22
CA GLY A 247 9.85 -1.60 32.85
C GLY A 247 8.97 -1.33 34.07
N VAL A 248 9.07 -2.17 35.10
CA VAL A 248 8.16 -2.14 36.28
C VAL A 248 8.31 -0.90 37.17
N SER A 249 9.47 -0.21 37.12
CA SER A 249 9.80 0.96 37.95
C SER A 249 10.30 2.10 37.07
N PHE A 250 10.02 3.34 37.47
CA PHE A 250 10.55 4.54 36.82
C PHE A 250 11.93 4.95 37.36
N GLY A 251 12.42 4.27 38.41
CA GLY A 251 13.71 4.55 39.03
C GLY A 251 13.78 5.95 39.63
N ASP A 252 14.77 6.74 39.18
CA ASP A 252 15.07 8.07 39.71
C ASP A 252 14.25 9.22 39.10
N LEU A 253 13.31 8.92 38.19
CA LEU A 253 12.63 9.89 37.33
C LEU A 253 12.02 11.07 38.10
N TYR A 254 11.13 10.78 39.05
CA TYR A 254 10.44 11.82 39.81
C TYR A 254 11.40 12.66 40.65
N GLN A 255 12.42 12.01 41.23
CA GLN A 255 13.40 12.66 42.09
C GLN A 255 14.33 13.59 41.31
N ARG A 256 14.78 13.16 40.12
CA ARG A 256 15.60 13.98 39.22
C ARG A 256 14.83 15.20 38.73
N VAL A 257 13.59 15.03 38.24
CA VAL A 257 12.77 16.17 37.80
C VAL A 257 12.54 17.17 38.93
N LYS A 258 12.28 16.68 40.16
CA LYS A 258 12.14 17.54 41.35
C LYS A 258 13.40 18.37 41.61
N ASN A 259 14.57 17.75 41.48
CA ASN A 259 15.85 18.38 41.81
C ASN A 259 16.36 19.31 40.70
N GLU A 260 16.18 18.93 39.44
CA GLU A 260 16.80 19.60 38.28
C GLU A 260 15.87 20.64 37.64
N TYR A 261 14.54 20.41 37.60
CA TYR A 261 13.60 21.30 36.92
C TYR A 261 12.53 21.91 37.85
N GLY A 262 12.06 21.16 38.85
CA GLY A 262 11.10 21.62 39.84
C GLY A 262 9.66 21.78 39.34
N LYS A 263 9.35 21.32 38.12
CA LYS A 263 7.99 21.24 37.56
C LYS A 263 7.31 19.91 37.91
N PRO A 264 5.97 19.85 37.91
CA PRO A 264 5.26 18.58 38.06
C PRO A 264 5.48 17.65 36.87
N VAL A 265 5.43 16.35 37.13
CA VAL A 265 5.55 15.26 36.17
C VAL A 265 4.17 14.71 35.85
N LEU A 266 3.88 14.59 34.56
CA LEU A 266 2.73 13.84 34.04
C LEU A 266 3.26 12.80 33.06
N LEU A 267 3.07 11.51 33.32
CA LEU A 267 3.53 10.49 32.38
C LEU A 267 2.57 10.46 31.19
N THR A 268 2.98 10.96 30.03
CA THR A 268 2.12 11.09 28.85
C THR A 268 1.95 9.78 28.09
N GLU A 269 2.91 8.86 28.22
CA GLU A 269 2.84 7.44 27.84
C GLU A 269 3.74 6.61 28.78
N PHE A 270 3.27 5.42 29.16
CA PHE A 270 4.07 4.36 29.76
C PHE A 270 3.32 3.03 29.65
N GLY A 271 4.03 1.90 29.66
CA GLY A 271 3.38 0.59 29.64
C GLY A 271 4.30 -0.52 29.16
N SER A 272 3.70 -1.58 28.67
CA SER A 272 4.36 -2.75 28.09
C SER A 272 3.48 -3.29 26.98
N ASP A 273 4.09 -3.78 25.90
CA ASP A 273 3.42 -4.70 25.03
C ASP A 273 3.14 -6.03 25.74
N VAL A 274 2.19 -6.77 25.18
CA VAL A 274 1.74 -8.05 25.70
C VAL A 274 2.34 -9.22 24.95
N PHE A 275 3.07 -9.00 23.87
CA PHE A 275 3.61 -10.08 23.05
C PHE A 275 5.02 -10.45 23.55
N ASN A 276 5.28 -11.74 23.75
CA ASN A 276 6.59 -12.22 24.16
C ASN A 276 7.39 -12.59 22.90
N ALA A 277 8.42 -11.80 22.60
CA ALA A 277 9.23 -11.98 21.39
C ALA A 277 10.07 -13.27 21.38
N VAL A 278 10.24 -13.93 22.54
CA VAL A 278 10.98 -15.20 22.66
C VAL A 278 10.09 -16.40 22.35
N THR A 279 8.88 -16.42 22.93
CA THR A 279 7.92 -17.52 22.80
C THR A 279 6.96 -17.36 21.63
N ASN A 280 6.84 -16.15 21.06
CA ASN A 280 5.89 -15.77 20.01
C ASN A 280 4.41 -15.94 20.43
N GLU A 281 4.09 -15.62 21.69
CA GLU A 281 2.75 -15.72 22.26
C GLU A 281 2.44 -14.51 23.17
N GLU A 282 1.15 -14.24 23.44
CA GLU A 282 0.77 -13.21 24.43
C GLU A 282 1.15 -13.63 25.87
N ASP A 283 1.86 -12.76 26.59
CA ASP A 283 2.08 -12.81 28.04
C ASP A 283 1.32 -11.68 28.77
N GLN A 284 0.02 -11.89 28.96
CA GLN A 284 -0.84 -10.94 29.67
C GLN A 284 -0.44 -10.71 31.14
N ASN A 285 0.24 -11.68 31.76
CA ASN A 285 0.64 -11.58 33.16
C ASN A 285 1.84 -10.63 33.31
N ALA A 286 2.78 -10.66 32.37
CA ALA A 286 3.91 -9.73 32.32
C ALA A 286 3.42 -8.28 32.19
N GLN A 287 2.57 -8.00 31.19
CA GLN A 287 1.98 -6.68 30.97
C GLN A 287 1.24 -6.17 32.23
N ALA A 288 0.40 -7.01 32.82
CA ALA A 288 -0.35 -6.66 34.03
C ALA A 288 0.57 -6.40 35.25
N THR A 289 1.68 -7.15 35.38
CA THR A 289 2.66 -6.98 36.45
C THR A 289 3.36 -5.62 36.35
N ILE A 290 3.78 -5.25 35.15
CA ILE A 290 4.48 -3.98 34.88
C ILE A 290 3.54 -2.80 35.16
N LEU A 291 2.32 -2.82 34.61
CA LEU A 291 1.35 -1.75 34.81
C LEU A 291 0.93 -1.58 36.28
N ARG A 292 0.77 -2.69 37.02
CA ARG A 292 0.53 -2.63 38.47
C ARG A 292 1.68 -1.94 39.21
N GLY A 293 2.93 -2.23 38.84
CA GLY A 293 4.12 -1.60 39.43
C GLY A 293 4.23 -0.11 39.09
N ASN A 294 4.02 0.23 37.82
CA ASN A 294 4.03 1.62 37.34
C ASN A 294 2.99 2.47 38.07
N TRP A 295 1.73 2.05 38.12
CA TRP A 295 0.69 2.82 38.81
C TRP A 295 0.91 2.94 40.32
N LYS A 296 1.53 1.95 40.95
CA LYS A 296 1.94 2.05 42.35
C LYS A 296 2.91 3.21 42.55
N GLU A 297 3.95 3.31 41.71
CA GLU A 297 4.92 4.41 41.81
C GLU A 297 4.31 5.77 41.48
N ILE A 298 3.37 5.84 40.53
CA ILE A 298 2.64 7.07 40.19
C ILE A 298 1.91 7.60 41.43
N TYR A 299 1.19 6.74 42.16
CA TYR A 299 0.44 7.13 43.35
C TYR A 299 1.36 7.42 44.55
N GLU A 300 2.43 6.63 44.75
CA GLU A 300 3.38 6.87 45.83
C GLU A 300 4.17 8.18 45.65
N ASN A 301 4.32 8.70 44.41
CA ASN A 301 4.95 10.00 44.13
C ASN A 301 3.96 11.18 44.04
N ALA A 302 2.66 10.96 44.27
CA ALA A 302 1.69 12.04 44.39
C ALA A 302 1.96 12.92 45.63
N ALA A 303 1.47 14.15 45.62
CA ALA A 303 1.61 15.07 46.75
C ALA A 303 0.99 14.49 48.04
N GLY A 304 1.66 14.66 49.19
CA GLY A 304 1.21 14.18 50.50
C GLY A 304 1.72 12.80 50.95
N TYR A 305 2.53 12.11 50.13
CA TYR A 305 2.99 10.73 50.38
C TYR A 305 4.48 10.58 50.71
N GLY A 306 5.19 11.66 51.04
CA GLY A 306 6.57 11.58 51.54
C GLY A 306 7.67 11.17 50.54
N LYS A 307 7.34 10.88 49.27
CA LYS A 307 8.31 10.75 48.17
C LYS A 307 8.54 12.10 47.47
N SER A 308 8.65 12.11 46.13
CA SER A 308 8.94 13.32 45.36
C SER A 308 7.80 14.35 45.43
N GLY A 309 6.54 13.91 45.49
CA GLY A 309 5.38 14.78 45.64
C GLY A 309 5.09 15.65 44.41
N ASN A 310 5.53 15.20 43.22
CA ASN A 310 5.42 15.93 41.95
C ASN A 310 4.71 15.14 40.86
N SER A 311 4.11 13.98 41.16
CA SER A 311 3.32 13.21 40.19
C SER A 311 1.90 13.77 40.06
N LEU A 312 1.47 14.07 38.83
CA LEU A 312 0.08 14.43 38.49
C LEU A 312 -0.75 13.24 38.02
N GLY A 313 -0.16 12.05 37.94
CA GLY A 313 -0.76 10.88 37.31
C GLY A 313 -0.06 10.52 36.01
N GLY A 314 -0.78 9.86 35.11
CA GLY A 314 -0.25 9.53 33.79
C GLY A 314 -1.26 8.82 32.88
N PHE A 315 -0.81 8.46 31.69
CA PHE A 315 -1.60 7.81 30.66
C PHE A 315 -0.98 6.46 30.30
N THR A 316 -1.71 5.37 30.57
CA THR A 316 -1.28 4.03 30.13
C THR A 316 -1.25 4.01 28.59
N PHE A 317 -0.18 3.45 28.02
CA PHE A 317 -0.05 3.20 26.59
C PHE A 317 -0.20 1.69 26.33
N GLN A 318 -1.29 1.24 25.70
CA GLN A 318 -2.45 2.02 25.24
C GLN A 318 -3.77 1.24 25.35
N PHE A 319 -4.90 1.90 25.04
CA PHE A 319 -6.21 1.30 25.31
C PHE A 319 -6.49 0.05 24.48
N SER A 320 -6.39 0.17 23.16
CA SER A 320 -6.57 -0.94 22.21
C SER A 320 -5.25 -1.28 21.53
N ASP A 321 -5.14 -2.47 20.92
CA ASP A 321 -3.98 -2.82 20.11
C ASP A 321 -3.63 -1.70 19.12
N GLY A 322 -2.34 -1.48 18.90
CA GLY A 322 -1.90 -0.61 17.82
C GLY A 322 -2.21 -1.27 16.49
N TRP A 323 -2.22 -0.48 15.44
CA TRP A 323 -2.28 -0.99 14.07
C TRP A 323 -1.32 -0.16 13.22
N TRP A 324 -0.93 -0.67 12.05
CA TRP A 324 -0.04 0.01 11.10
C TRP A 324 1.30 0.47 11.69
N LYS A 325 1.84 -0.17 12.74
CA LYS A 325 3.04 0.34 13.42
C LYS A 325 4.35 -0.01 12.72
N TYR A 326 4.43 -1.20 12.12
CA TYR A 326 5.57 -1.63 11.31
C TYR A 326 5.24 -1.61 9.82
N GLY A 327 6.10 -1.02 8.99
CA GLY A 327 5.89 -0.86 7.55
C GLY A 327 4.83 0.19 7.16
N GLN A 328 3.94 0.57 8.09
CA GLN A 328 2.93 1.65 8.08
C GLN A 328 1.87 1.64 6.97
N THR A 329 2.17 1.02 5.83
CA THR A 329 1.32 0.95 4.63
C THR A 329 1.22 -0.47 4.09
N LYS A 330 1.85 -1.44 4.76
CA LYS A 330 1.96 -2.83 4.36
C LYS A 330 1.32 -3.73 5.41
N LEU A 331 0.82 -4.88 4.97
CA LEU A 331 0.26 -5.93 5.84
C LEU A 331 -0.86 -5.42 6.78
N LEU A 332 -1.64 -4.43 6.33
CA LEU A 332 -2.68 -3.79 7.16
C LEU A 332 -3.82 -4.74 7.59
N ASP A 333 -3.92 -5.95 7.05
CA ASP A 333 -4.93 -6.94 7.47
C ASP A 333 -4.36 -7.99 8.45
N VAL A 334 -3.07 -7.85 8.83
CA VAL A 334 -2.35 -8.75 9.72
C VAL A 334 -1.97 -7.99 10.99
N HIS A 335 -2.13 -8.62 12.15
CA HIS A 335 -1.61 -8.07 13.41
C HIS A 335 -0.12 -8.40 13.47
N ASP A 336 0.72 -7.40 13.24
CA ASP A 336 2.15 -7.59 13.03
C ASP A 336 2.87 -7.96 14.33
N THR A 337 3.78 -8.94 14.26
CA THR A 337 4.54 -9.47 15.41
C THR A 337 6.01 -9.09 15.37
N ASN A 338 6.39 -8.08 14.57
CA ASN A 338 7.77 -7.59 14.51
C ASN A 338 8.09 -6.71 15.73
N ALA A 339 9.13 -7.06 16.47
CA ALA A 339 9.70 -6.22 17.51
C ALA A 339 10.72 -5.25 16.87
N SER A 340 10.44 -3.95 16.87
CA SER A 340 11.27 -2.96 16.17
C SER A 340 12.41 -2.37 17.01
N TRP A 341 12.36 -2.46 18.34
CA TRP A 341 13.44 -2.01 19.23
C TRP A 341 13.66 -2.92 20.46
N SER A 342 14.79 -2.74 21.12
CA SER A 342 15.20 -3.53 22.30
C SER A 342 15.06 -2.74 23.59
N ASN A 343 14.62 -3.39 24.67
CA ASN A 343 14.51 -2.75 25.99
C ASN A 343 14.75 -3.71 27.16
N GLY A 344 15.88 -3.53 27.85
CA GLY A 344 16.28 -4.34 29.01
C GLY A 344 15.44 -4.16 30.28
N GLY A 345 14.53 -3.19 30.33
CA GLY A 345 13.57 -3.03 31.43
C GLY A 345 12.49 -4.12 31.46
N TYR A 346 12.32 -4.84 30.36
CA TYR A 346 11.27 -5.85 30.14
C TYR A 346 11.88 -7.25 30.20
N VAL A 347 12.31 -7.64 31.40
CA VAL A 347 13.10 -8.87 31.64
C VAL A 347 12.39 -10.19 31.32
N PHE A 348 11.08 -10.18 31.04
CA PHE A 348 10.31 -11.41 30.78
C PHE A 348 10.61 -12.02 29.41
N ASP A 349 11.10 -11.21 28.46
CA ASP A 349 11.48 -11.65 27.11
C ASP A 349 12.73 -10.96 26.56
N TYR A 350 13.40 -10.11 27.35
CA TYR A 350 14.66 -9.49 26.95
C TYR A 350 15.76 -10.53 26.69
N VAL A 351 16.34 -10.46 25.49
CA VAL A 351 17.54 -11.18 25.11
C VAL A 351 18.55 -10.17 24.58
N GLN A 352 19.78 -10.21 25.11
CA GLN A 352 20.82 -9.27 24.71
C GLN A 352 21.08 -9.34 23.20
N GLY A 353 20.97 -8.19 22.52
CA GLY A 353 21.17 -8.06 21.07
C GLY A 353 19.94 -8.39 20.22
N GLU A 354 18.79 -8.69 20.85
CA GLU A 354 17.51 -8.91 20.17
C GLU A 354 16.51 -7.81 20.56
N ASN A 355 15.57 -7.54 19.64
CA ASN A 355 14.44 -6.66 19.92
C ASN A 355 13.33 -7.43 20.64
N ASN A 356 12.61 -6.75 21.53
CA ASN A 356 11.56 -7.36 22.35
C ASN A 356 10.34 -6.44 22.59
N MET A 357 10.23 -5.35 21.84
CA MET A 357 9.11 -4.42 22.00
C MET A 357 8.26 -4.39 20.73
N ASN A 358 7.03 -4.90 20.82
CA ASN A 358 6.08 -4.98 19.72
C ASN A 358 5.03 -3.86 19.77
N GLU A 359 5.18 -2.80 18.97
CA GLU A 359 4.35 -1.59 19.09
C GLU A 359 2.84 -1.83 18.88
N GLU A 360 2.45 -2.77 18.00
CA GLU A 360 1.03 -3.11 17.79
C GLU A 360 0.39 -3.84 18.98
N TRP A 361 1.18 -4.33 19.94
CA TRP A 361 0.73 -5.18 21.04
C TRP A 361 0.71 -4.49 22.40
N PHE A 362 0.84 -3.16 22.45
CA PHE A 362 0.69 -2.35 23.68
C PHE A 362 -0.75 -2.23 24.20
N GLY A 363 -1.73 -2.71 23.45
CA GLY A 363 -3.14 -2.66 23.86
C GLY A 363 -3.40 -3.41 25.16
N ILE A 364 -4.11 -2.80 26.09
CA ILE A 364 -4.71 -3.52 27.24
C ILE A 364 -6.03 -4.21 26.85
N CYS A 365 -6.54 -3.93 25.67
CA CYS A 365 -7.69 -4.57 25.04
C CYS A 365 -7.32 -5.03 23.62
N ALA A 366 -7.66 -6.27 23.28
CA ALA A 366 -7.45 -6.81 21.94
C ALA A 366 -8.56 -6.34 20.98
N LYS A 367 -8.21 -6.13 19.70
CA LYS A 367 -9.19 -5.78 18.65
C LYS A 367 -9.87 -7.02 18.06
N GLY A 368 -11.19 -6.97 17.96
CA GLY A 368 -11.99 -7.89 17.17
C GLY A 368 -12.02 -7.56 15.67
N PRO A 369 -12.66 -8.43 14.87
CA PRO A 369 -12.89 -8.16 13.45
C PRO A 369 -13.63 -6.83 13.22
N THR A 370 -13.23 -6.11 12.18
CA THR A 370 -13.87 -4.86 11.78
C THR A 370 -15.13 -5.16 10.96
N ASN A 371 -16.25 -4.56 11.33
CA ASN A 371 -17.51 -4.72 10.61
C ASN A 371 -17.57 -3.82 9.37
N VAL A 372 -18.61 -4.00 8.55
CA VAL A 372 -18.82 -3.25 7.29
C VAL A 372 -18.89 -1.73 7.44
N ASN A 373 -19.12 -1.21 8.65
CA ASN A 373 -19.18 0.23 8.94
C ASN A 373 -17.84 0.77 9.49
N GLY A 374 -16.84 -0.07 9.66
CA GLY A 374 -15.55 0.32 10.25
C GLY A 374 -15.54 0.35 11.78
N ASN A 375 -16.52 -0.26 12.46
CA ASN A 375 -16.48 -0.43 13.91
C ASN A 375 -16.05 -1.86 14.29
N TYR A 376 -15.45 -2.02 15.47
CA TYR A 376 -15.03 -3.31 16.02
C TYR A 376 -15.36 -3.41 17.51
N THR A 377 -15.33 -4.63 18.04
CA THR A 377 -15.48 -4.90 19.47
C THR A 377 -14.10 -5.06 20.10
N LEU A 378 -13.92 -4.53 21.31
CA LEU A 378 -12.70 -4.73 22.11
C LEU A 378 -12.88 -5.85 23.13
N TYR A 379 -11.79 -6.57 23.36
CA TYR A 379 -11.71 -7.71 24.27
C TYR A 379 -10.68 -7.41 25.36
N PRO A 380 -11.10 -7.05 26.59
CA PRO A 380 -10.20 -6.74 27.69
C PRO A 380 -9.16 -7.85 28.00
N ARG A 381 -7.90 -7.45 28.19
CA ARG A 381 -6.84 -8.33 28.70
C ARG A 381 -6.72 -8.25 30.22
N SER A 382 -5.87 -9.08 30.80
CA SER A 382 -5.59 -9.10 32.24
C SER A 382 -5.22 -7.71 32.80
N ALA A 383 -4.47 -6.92 32.02
CA ALA A 383 -4.12 -5.54 32.37
C ALA A 383 -5.35 -4.63 32.61
N TYR A 384 -6.41 -4.75 31.82
CA TYR A 384 -7.65 -3.96 31.99
C TYR A 384 -8.25 -4.16 33.39
N TYR A 385 -8.39 -5.41 33.83
CA TYR A 385 -8.96 -5.71 35.13
C TYR A 385 -8.06 -5.27 36.29
N VAL A 386 -6.74 -5.41 36.14
CA VAL A 386 -5.78 -4.88 37.12
C VAL A 386 -5.91 -3.36 37.24
N LEU A 387 -5.96 -2.63 36.13
CA LEU A 387 -6.12 -1.18 36.14
C LEU A 387 -7.46 -0.73 36.72
N LYS A 388 -8.52 -1.50 36.47
CA LYS A 388 -9.83 -1.27 37.09
C LYS A 388 -9.78 -1.32 38.61
N ASP A 389 -9.02 -2.25 39.18
CA ASP A 389 -8.81 -2.35 40.62
C ASP A 389 -7.84 -1.26 41.13
N VAL A 390 -6.80 -0.91 40.36
CA VAL A 390 -5.88 0.20 40.66
C VAL A 390 -6.64 1.51 40.84
N HIS A 391 -7.50 1.87 39.88
CA HIS A 391 -8.18 3.16 39.85
C HIS A 391 -9.33 3.30 40.85
N GLN A 392 -9.63 2.27 41.65
CA GLN A 392 -10.53 2.42 42.81
C GLN A 392 -9.90 3.23 43.95
N PHE A 393 -8.57 3.42 43.94
CA PHE A 393 -7.88 4.24 44.93
C PHE A 393 -7.75 5.69 44.46
N ASN A 394 -8.21 6.64 45.28
CA ASN A 394 -7.99 8.06 45.06
C ASN A 394 -6.94 8.61 46.06
N PRO A 395 -5.75 9.02 45.57
CA PRO A 395 -4.64 9.51 46.41
C PRO A 395 -4.94 10.85 47.12
N PHE A 396 -5.97 11.59 46.72
CA PHE A 396 -6.32 12.85 47.38
C PHE A 396 -7.47 12.72 48.39
N THR A 397 -7.84 11.49 48.77
CA THR A 397 -8.78 11.25 49.87
C THR A 397 -8.12 11.61 51.21
N SER A 398 -8.77 12.44 52.02
CA SER A 398 -8.26 12.89 53.31
C SER A 398 -7.87 11.74 54.25
N GLY A 399 -6.72 11.88 54.93
CA GLY A 399 -6.25 10.94 55.96
C GLY A 399 -5.55 9.68 55.44
N LYS A 400 -5.23 9.60 54.14
CA LYS A 400 -4.48 8.48 53.54
C LYS A 400 -2.97 8.61 53.75
N SER A 401 -2.30 7.48 53.85
CA SER A 401 -0.85 7.32 54.01
C SER A 401 -0.25 6.45 52.90
N VAL A 402 1.09 6.41 52.78
CA VAL A 402 1.78 5.51 51.83
C VAL A 402 1.43 4.05 52.09
N SER A 403 1.28 3.67 53.36
CA SER A 403 0.90 2.31 53.74
C SER A 403 -0.48 1.92 53.19
N ASP A 404 -1.41 2.88 53.04
CA ASP A 404 -2.71 2.61 52.42
C ASP A 404 -2.59 2.27 50.93
N ILE A 405 -1.69 2.96 50.21
CA ILE A 405 -1.39 2.63 48.80
C ILE A 405 -0.80 1.22 48.73
N GLN A 406 0.19 0.92 49.56
CA GLN A 406 0.83 -0.39 49.58
C GLN A 406 -0.17 -1.51 49.89
N ASN A 407 -1.05 -1.30 50.86
CA ASN A 407 -2.11 -2.24 51.23
C ASN A 407 -3.16 -2.41 50.14
N HIS A 408 -3.49 -1.35 49.38
CA HIS A 408 -4.39 -1.43 48.23
C HIS A 408 -3.80 -2.30 47.13
N PHE A 409 -2.57 -1.99 46.69
CA PHE A 409 -1.92 -2.71 45.60
C PHE A 409 -1.57 -4.16 45.95
N ALA A 410 -1.30 -4.46 47.22
CA ALA A 410 -1.07 -5.83 47.70
C ALA A 410 -2.31 -6.75 47.55
N LYS A 411 -3.52 -6.16 47.54
CA LYS A 411 -4.77 -6.92 47.34
C LYS A 411 -5.06 -7.23 45.88
N ILE A 412 -4.43 -6.53 44.93
CA ILE A 412 -4.67 -6.71 43.50
C ILE A 412 -4.02 -8.02 43.03
N GLN A 413 -4.86 -9.00 42.69
CA GLN A 413 -4.44 -10.34 42.27
C GLN A 413 -4.45 -10.45 40.74
N ILE A 414 -3.26 -10.57 40.14
CA ILE A 414 -3.11 -10.71 38.69
C ILE A 414 -3.79 -11.99 38.20
N LEU A 415 -3.69 -13.10 38.95
CA LEU A 415 -4.32 -14.36 38.57
C LEU A 415 -5.85 -14.24 38.44
N ASP A 416 -6.51 -13.48 39.32
CA ASP A 416 -7.96 -13.24 39.21
C ASP A 416 -8.30 -12.42 37.96
N ALA A 417 -7.52 -11.37 37.68
CA ALA A 417 -7.63 -10.60 36.45
C ALA A 417 -7.46 -11.47 35.19
N THR A 418 -6.47 -12.38 35.20
CA THR A 418 -6.25 -13.34 34.11
C THR A 418 -7.41 -14.31 33.94
N LEU A 419 -8.00 -14.80 35.05
CA LEU A 419 -9.17 -15.67 34.98
C LEU A 419 -10.39 -14.97 34.38
N ARG A 420 -10.58 -13.67 34.64
CA ARG A 420 -11.63 -12.86 34.01
C ARG A 420 -11.37 -12.67 32.52
N ALA A 421 -10.14 -12.29 32.15
CA ALA A 421 -9.74 -12.08 30.76
C ALA A 421 -9.80 -13.34 29.87
N ARG A 422 -9.81 -14.55 30.45
CA ARG A 422 -10.01 -15.80 29.69
C ARG A 422 -11.34 -15.84 28.95
N GLY A 423 -12.40 -15.24 29.50
CA GLY A 423 -13.70 -15.16 28.84
C GLY A 423 -13.62 -14.35 27.55
N ASP A 424 -13.01 -13.16 27.62
CA ASP A 424 -12.79 -12.29 26.48
C ASP A 424 -11.84 -12.89 25.45
N LYS A 425 -10.75 -13.52 25.90
CA LYS A 425 -9.84 -14.26 25.01
C LYS A 425 -10.56 -15.39 24.27
N ALA A 426 -11.36 -16.20 24.97
CA ALA A 426 -12.14 -17.27 24.34
C ALA A 426 -13.19 -16.72 23.36
N ALA A 427 -13.83 -15.60 23.67
CA ALA A 427 -14.77 -14.93 22.77
C ALA A 427 -14.06 -14.38 21.53
N LEU A 428 -12.88 -13.78 21.69
CA LEU A 428 -12.03 -13.32 20.59
C LEU A 428 -11.57 -14.49 19.71
N GLU A 429 -11.06 -15.56 20.30
CA GLU A 429 -10.61 -16.77 19.58
C GLU A 429 -11.76 -17.43 18.83
N SER A 430 -12.95 -17.52 19.45
CA SER A 430 -14.19 -17.94 18.79
C SER A 430 -14.54 -17.05 17.60
N SER A 431 -14.32 -15.73 17.73
CA SER A 431 -14.52 -14.78 16.63
C SER A 431 -13.43 -14.83 15.54
N LYS A 432 -12.20 -15.25 15.88
CA LYS A 432 -11.05 -15.29 14.95
C LYS A 432 -10.95 -16.58 14.11
N SER A 433 -11.79 -17.58 14.38
CA SER A 433 -11.81 -18.90 13.73
C SER A 433 -10.48 -19.66 13.87
N SER A 434 -10.56 -20.99 13.91
CA SER A 434 -9.53 -21.88 14.46
C SER A 434 -8.20 -21.92 13.68
N LYS A 435 -7.23 -22.75 14.14
CA LYS A 435 -5.98 -23.06 13.41
C LYS A 435 -6.19 -23.38 11.93
N ILE A 436 -7.39 -23.83 11.55
CA ILE A 436 -7.85 -23.94 10.16
C ILE A 436 -9.14 -23.13 10.01
N ARG A 437 -9.24 -22.31 8.98
CA ARG A 437 -10.43 -21.52 8.69
C ARG A 437 -10.72 -21.46 7.21
N LEU A 438 -11.96 -21.16 6.87
CA LEU A 438 -12.35 -20.84 5.49
C LEU A 438 -11.80 -19.45 5.16
N SER A 439 -10.89 -19.36 4.20
CA SER A 439 -10.32 -18.09 3.75
C SER A 439 -11.18 -17.42 2.68
N ARG A 440 -11.94 -18.22 1.93
CA ARG A 440 -12.82 -17.75 0.87
C ARG A 440 -14.00 -18.71 0.70
N LEU A 441 -15.19 -18.16 0.63
CA LEU A 441 -16.35 -18.82 0.04
C LEU A 441 -17.03 -17.83 -0.89
N SER A 442 -16.85 -18.01 -2.19
CA SER A 442 -17.45 -17.12 -3.17
C SER A 442 -18.14 -17.87 -4.29
N ALA A 443 -19.16 -17.24 -4.87
CA ALA A 443 -19.86 -17.70 -6.05
C ALA A 443 -19.98 -16.54 -7.04
N GLU A 444 -19.66 -16.79 -8.30
CA GLU A 444 -19.85 -15.88 -9.42
C GLU A 444 -20.88 -16.51 -10.35
N ILE A 445 -22.10 -16.00 -10.29
CA ILE A 445 -23.24 -16.51 -11.06
C ILE A 445 -23.62 -15.42 -12.05
N SER A 446 -23.56 -15.73 -13.35
CA SER A 446 -23.84 -14.77 -14.41
C SER A 446 -24.84 -15.32 -15.42
N THR A 447 -25.59 -14.44 -16.06
CA THR A 447 -26.36 -14.73 -17.27
C THR A 447 -25.89 -13.84 -18.40
N PHE A 448 -25.99 -14.32 -19.62
CA PHE A 448 -25.55 -13.64 -20.83
C PHE A 448 -26.71 -13.60 -21.82
N SER A 449 -27.04 -12.40 -22.30
CA SER A 449 -27.91 -12.20 -23.45
C SER A 449 -27.08 -11.53 -24.53
N THR A 450 -26.91 -12.19 -25.68
CA THR A 450 -26.07 -11.69 -26.77
C THR A 450 -26.86 -11.56 -28.06
N GLY A 451 -26.44 -10.61 -28.89
CA GLY A 451 -27.04 -10.35 -30.20
C GLY A 451 -26.12 -9.52 -31.07
N GLY A 452 -26.48 -9.37 -32.33
CA GLY A 452 -25.71 -8.57 -33.28
C GLY A 452 -26.15 -8.82 -34.71
N ASP A 453 -25.64 -7.98 -35.61
CA ASP A 453 -25.96 -7.99 -37.04
C ASP A 453 -24.67 -7.94 -37.86
N LEU A 454 -24.67 -8.64 -39.00
CA LEU A 454 -23.52 -8.75 -39.91
C LEU A 454 -22.29 -9.37 -39.21
N ILE A 455 -22.54 -10.39 -38.38
CA ILE A 455 -21.51 -11.09 -37.60
C ILE A 455 -21.43 -12.58 -37.95
N THR A 456 -20.29 -13.21 -37.65
CA THR A 456 -20.08 -14.66 -37.85
C THR A 456 -20.76 -15.54 -36.80
N THR A 457 -21.22 -14.98 -35.67
CA THR A 457 -21.89 -15.73 -34.61
C THR A 457 -23.27 -16.18 -35.08
N PRO A 458 -23.59 -17.49 -35.07
CA PRO A 458 -24.88 -18.00 -35.56
C PRO A 458 -26.00 -17.78 -34.54
N GLU A 459 -27.26 -17.81 -34.99
CA GLU A 459 -28.42 -17.77 -34.06
C GLU A 459 -28.47 -19.01 -33.16
N ASP A 460 -28.26 -20.19 -33.73
CA ASP A 460 -28.25 -21.49 -33.03
C ASP A 460 -26.88 -22.18 -33.12
N PRO A 461 -26.49 -22.98 -32.12
CA PRO A 461 -25.22 -23.71 -32.14
C PRO A 461 -25.17 -24.75 -33.27
N ALA A 462 -24.11 -24.67 -34.08
CA ALA A 462 -23.87 -25.61 -35.17
C ALA A 462 -23.27 -26.95 -34.66
N PRO A 463 -23.74 -28.11 -35.15
CA PRO A 463 -23.17 -29.41 -34.78
C PRO A 463 -21.69 -29.50 -35.15
N ASN A 464 -20.85 -30.00 -34.24
CA ASN A 464 -19.40 -30.19 -34.41
C ASN A 464 -18.57 -28.91 -34.63
N ASN A 465 -19.13 -27.72 -34.41
CA ASN A 465 -18.37 -26.47 -34.46
C ASN A 465 -17.73 -26.17 -33.09
N THR A 466 -16.46 -25.79 -33.08
CA THR A 466 -15.68 -25.46 -31.87
C THR A 466 -15.34 -23.97 -31.76
N THR A 467 -15.95 -23.12 -32.60
CA THR A 467 -15.80 -21.66 -32.54
C THR A 467 -16.74 -21.03 -31.51
N TYR A 468 -16.24 -20.03 -30.79
CA TYR A 468 -17.01 -19.25 -29.81
C TYR A 468 -16.98 -17.75 -30.16
N PRO A 469 -18.06 -16.98 -29.89
CA PRO A 469 -19.34 -17.43 -29.35
C PRO A 469 -20.05 -18.39 -30.32
N ASN A 470 -20.67 -19.44 -29.79
CA ASN A 470 -21.25 -20.50 -30.62
C ASN A 470 -22.72 -20.26 -30.99
N GLN A 471 -23.39 -19.29 -30.37
CA GLN A 471 -24.80 -18.97 -30.56
C GLN A 471 -25.11 -17.55 -30.08
N LEU A 472 -26.23 -16.97 -30.54
CA LEU A 472 -26.83 -15.76 -29.98
C LEU A 472 -27.88 -16.11 -28.93
N GLY A 473 -28.43 -15.11 -28.25
CA GLY A 473 -29.49 -15.30 -27.26
C GLY A 473 -28.96 -15.54 -25.85
N PHE A 474 -29.61 -16.44 -25.09
CA PHE A 474 -29.40 -16.56 -23.65
C PHE A 474 -28.52 -17.75 -23.24
N ASP A 475 -27.63 -17.54 -22.27
CA ASP A 475 -26.86 -18.58 -21.58
C ASP A 475 -26.55 -18.16 -20.13
N ASN A 476 -25.95 -19.05 -19.33
CA ASN A 476 -25.54 -18.76 -17.95
C ASN A 476 -24.17 -19.34 -17.59
N MET A 477 -23.56 -18.83 -16.51
CA MET A 477 -22.28 -19.30 -15.99
C MET A 477 -22.32 -19.39 -14.47
N GLN A 478 -21.66 -20.41 -13.92
CA GLN A 478 -21.57 -20.67 -12.49
C GLN A 478 -20.12 -21.02 -12.12
N SER A 479 -19.46 -20.17 -11.34
CA SER A 479 -18.09 -20.37 -10.86
C SER A 479 -18.06 -20.23 -9.34
N PHE A 480 -17.51 -21.23 -8.63
CA PHE A 480 -17.46 -21.26 -7.17
C PHE A 480 -16.03 -21.34 -6.70
N PHE A 481 -15.69 -20.62 -5.63
CA PHE A 481 -14.36 -20.66 -5.03
C PHE A 481 -14.44 -20.99 -3.55
N VAL A 482 -13.58 -21.92 -3.13
CA VAL A 482 -13.46 -22.37 -1.74
C VAL A 482 -12.00 -22.29 -1.35
N GLY A 483 -11.71 -21.48 -0.34
CA GLY A 483 -10.37 -21.28 0.19
C GLY A 483 -10.25 -21.76 1.63
N VAL A 484 -9.14 -22.43 1.94
CA VAL A 484 -8.82 -22.89 3.30
C VAL A 484 -7.48 -22.28 3.69
N GLU A 485 -7.43 -21.67 4.87
CA GLU A 485 -6.22 -21.14 5.48
C GLU A 485 -5.90 -21.89 6.77
N GLY A 486 -4.63 -22.21 6.98
CA GLY A 486 -4.09 -22.75 8.21
C GLY A 486 -3.07 -21.80 8.85
N ASN A 487 -3.15 -21.64 10.17
CA ASN A 487 -2.19 -20.89 11.00
C ASN A 487 -1.70 -21.78 12.15
N PRO A 488 -0.75 -22.71 11.90
CA PRO A 488 -0.30 -23.66 12.91
C PRO A 488 0.42 -23.01 14.11
N SER A 489 1.08 -21.86 13.88
CA SER A 489 1.74 -20.99 14.85
C SER A 489 1.57 -19.51 14.44
N SER A 490 1.89 -18.57 15.34
CA SER A 490 1.79 -17.11 15.10
C SER A 490 2.70 -16.60 13.99
N ASN A 491 3.73 -17.36 13.63
CA ASN A 491 4.74 -17.01 12.63
C ASN A 491 4.62 -17.82 11.34
N MET A 492 3.54 -18.58 11.13
CA MET A 492 3.33 -19.36 9.91
C MET A 492 1.86 -19.33 9.46
N THR A 493 1.65 -19.07 8.16
CA THR A 493 0.33 -19.06 7.52
C THR A 493 0.40 -19.82 6.20
N ALA A 494 -0.61 -20.61 5.86
CA ALA A 494 -0.72 -21.28 4.56
C ALA A 494 -2.15 -21.20 4.05
N ASN A 495 -2.31 -20.85 2.77
CA ASN A 495 -3.59 -20.66 2.11
C ASN A 495 -3.65 -21.44 0.79
N VAL A 496 -4.77 -22.09 0.53
CA VAL A 496 -5.07 -22.70 -0.76
C VAL A 496 -6.51 -22.40 -1.15
N GLU A 497 -6.72 -21.94 -2.38
CA GLU A 497 -8.03 -21.70 -2.98
C GLU A 497 -8.27 -22.67 -4.14
N PHE A 498 -9.47 -23.22 -4.18
CA PHE A 498 -9.96 -24.09 -5.24
C PHE A 498 -11.08 -23.39 -5.99
N ASN A 499 -11.17 -23.63 -7.30
CA ASN A 499 -12.31 -23.24 -8.13
C ASN A 499 -13.06 -24.48 -8.63
N VAL A 500 -14.39 -24.41 -8.58
CA VAL A 500 -15.34 -25.43 -9.01
C VAL A 500 -16.30 -24.81 -10.03
N LEU A 501 -16.49 -25.45 -11.17
CA LEU A 501 -17.34 -24.96 -12.27
C LEU A 501 -18.68 -25.70 -12.33
N GLY A 502 -19.78 -24.93 -12.27
CA GLY A 502 -21.09 -25.34 -12.77
C GLY A 502 -21.20 -25.04 -14.27
N ASN A 503 -22.35 -24.62 -14.79
CA ASN A 503 -22.47 -24.33 -16.24
C ASN A 503 -21.41 -23.32 -16.72
N VAL A 504 -20.87 -23.54 -17.93
CA VAL A 504 -19.89 -22.65 -18.58
C VAL A 504 -20.55 -22.06 -19.82
N ALA A 505 -20.73 -20.74 -19.83
CA ALA A 505 -21.39 -20.06 -20.94
C ALA A 505 -20.57 -20.17 -22.24
N LEU A 506 -21.26 -20.38 -23.35
CA LEU A 506 -20.68 -20.57 -24.68
C LEU A 506 -20.95 -19.38 -25.62
N ASN A 507 -21.91 -18.52 -25.26
CA ASN A 507 -22.30 -17.33 -26.01
C ASN A 507 -21.65 -15.96 -25.62
N PRO A 508 -20.77 -15.80 -24.59
CA PRO A 508 -20.18 -14.49 -24.29
C PRO A 508 -19.33 -13.93 -25.44
N ILE A 509 -19.46 -12.63 -25.76
CA ILE A 509 -18.73 -11.98 -26.88
C ILE A 509 -17.24 -11.79 -26.60
N ASP A 510 -16.84 -11.84 -25.33
CA ASP A 510 -15.45 -11.91 -24.91
C ASP A 510 -15.13 -13.38 -24.61
N GLU A 511 -14.58 -14.07 -25.61
CA GLU A 511 -14.53 -15.53 -25.64
C GLU A 511 -13.46 -16.16 -24.73
N ILE A 512 -12.52 -15.36 -24.20
CA ILE A 512 -11.43 -15.80 -23.34
C ILE A 512 -11.64 -15.31 -21.89
N PHE A 513 -11.85 -16.26 -20.98
CA PHE A 513 -12.06 -16.05 -19.55
C PHE A 513 -11.75 -17.33 -18.78
N TYR A 514 -11.59 -17.25 -17.45
CA TYR A 514 -11.05 -18.35 -16.64
C TYR A 514 -11.88 -19.64 -16.69
N GLU A 515 -13.20 -19.53 -16.70
CA GLU A 515 -14.15 -20.65 -16.70
C GLU A 515 -14.19 -21.39 -18.04
N ASN A 516 -13.70 -20.80 -19.14
CA ASN A 516 -13.79 -21.41 -20.47
C ASN A 516 -12.99 -22.73 -20.61
N ARG A 517 -12.10 -23.03 -19.66
CA ARG A 517 -11.42 -24.31 -19.55
C ARG A 517 -12.36 -25.49 -19.32
N GLY A 518 -13.59 -25.23 -18.87
CA GLY A 518 -14.64 -26.21 -18.68
C GLY A 518 -15.59 -26.36 -19.87
N ARG A 519 -15.29 -25.76 -21.03
CA ARG A 519 -16.06 -25.95 -22.26
C ARG A 519 -15.98 -27.40 -22.75
N PRO A 520 -17.02 -27.91 -23.43
CA PRO A 520 -16.98 -29.24 -24.03
C PRO A 520 -15.82 -29.38 -25.01
N VAL A 521 -15.11 -30.52 -24.96
CA VAL A 521 -14.00 -30.84 -25.88
C VAL A 521 -14.27 -32.17 -26.55
N THR A 522 -14.17 -32.21 -27.88
CA THR A 522 -14.22 -33.46 -28.64
C THR A 522 -12.84 -34.08 -28.72
N VAL A 523 -12.73 -35.35 -28.33
CA VAL A 523 -11.49 -36.15 -28.39
C VAL A 523 -11.70 -37.40 -29.21
N ASP A 524 -10.65 -37.92 -29.84
CA ASP A 524 -10.72 -39.17 -30.60
C ASP A 524 -10.82 -40.37 -29.65
N GLY A 525 -11.92 -41.11 -29.72
CA GLY A 525 -12.14 -42.35 -28.98
C GLY A 525 -11.99 -43.59 -29.87
N PRO A 526 -11.93 -44.80 -29.26
CA PRO A 526 -11.79 -46.06 -30.00
C PRO A 526 -12.91 -46.34 -31.02
N ASN A 527 -14.07 -45.70 -30.86
CA ASN A 527 -15.26 -45.87 -31.71
C ASN A 527 -15.63 -44.58 -32.48
N GLY A 528 -14.71 -43.61 -32.57
CA GLY A 528 -14.93 -42.30 -33.18
C GLY A 528 -14.84 -41.14 -32.17
N PRO A 529 -15.12 -39.90 -32.62
CA PRO A 529 -15.06 -38.71 -31.78
C PRO A 529 -16.03 -38.79 -30.59
N VAL A 530 -15.54 -38.49 -29.38
CA VAL A 530 -16.32 -38.45 -28.13
C VAL A 530 -16.25 -37.03 -27.57
N THR A 531 -17.39 -36.42 -27.27
CA THR A 531 -17.44 -35.12 -26.61
C THR A 531 -17.41 -35.28 -25.10
N LEU A 532 -16.42 -34.64 -24.46
CA LEU A 532 -16.29 -34.53 -23.01
C LEU A 532 -16.98 -33.24 -22.56
N GLU A 533 -18.22 -33.35 -22.08
CA GLU A 533 -19.04 -32.21 -21.64
C GLU A 533 -18.54 -31.56 -20.32
N ASP A 534 -17.86 -32.34 -19.47
CA ASP A 534 -17.52 -31.95 -18.10
C ASP A 534 -16.00 -31.95 -17.83
N ASN A 535 -15.21 -31.42 -18.76
CA ASN A 535 -13.75 -31.38 -18.61
C ASN A 535 -13.32 -30.28 -17.61
N ASN A 536 -12.24 -30.52 -16.85
CA ASN A 536 -11.56 -29.53 -16.00
C ASN A 536 -12.45 -28.64 -15.08
N ARG A 537 -13.51 -29.22 -14.50
CA ARG A 537 -14.43 -28.50 -13.60
C ARG A 537 -13.89 -28.20 -12.21
N PHE A 538 -12.78 -28.80 -11.78
CA PHE A 538 -12.17 -28.57 -10.47
C PHE A 538 -10.67 -28.31 -10.60
N GLN A 539 -10.18 -27.20 -10.03
CA GLN A 539 -8.77 -26.82 -10.12
C GLN A 539 -8.31 -26.01 -8.90
N VAL A 540 -7.06 -26.17 -8.49
CA VAL A 540 -6.40 -25.20 -7.58
C VAL A 540 -6.32 -23.85 -8.30
N TYR A 541 -6.98 -22.85 -7.74
CA TYR A 541 -7.04 -21.50 -8.27
C TYR A 541 -5.78 -20.70 -7.93
N ARG A 542 -5.39 -20.69 -6.65
CA ARG A 542 -4.14 -20.07 -6.16
C ARG A 542 -3.75 -20.65 -4.81
N ALA A 543 -2.49 -20.45 -4.43
CA ALA A 543 -1.98 -20.82 -3.11
C ALA A 543 -0.90 -19.84 -2.67
N SER A 544 -0.76 -19.67 -1.36
CA SER A 544 0.35 -18.92 -0.76
C SER A 544 0.71 -19.50 0.60
N TYR A 545 1.96 -19.33 1.02
CA TYR A 545 2.38 -19.69 2.37
C TYR A 545 3.51 -18.77 2.83
N LYS A 546 3.47 -18.43 4.12
CA LYS A 546 4.42 -17.54 4.77
C LYS A 546 4.96 -18.22 6.01
N TRP A 547 6.26 -18.16 6.21
CA TRP A 547 6.92 -18.64 7.42
C TRP A 547 8.00 -17.66 7.83
N ASP A 548 7.78 -16.97 8.94
CA ASP A 548 8.71 -16.04 9.55
C ASP A 548 9.49 -16.73 10.69
N ASP A 549 10.68 -17.25 10.38
CA ASP A 549 11.57 -17.88 11.34
C ASP A 549 12.61 -16.88 11.89
N LYS A 550 13.30 -17.25 12.98
CA LYS A 550 14.40 -16.46 13.55
C LYS A 550 15.57 -16.30 12.58
N LEU A 551 15.77 -17.23 11.64
CA LEU A 551 16.87 -17.21 10.68
C LEU A 551 16.49 -16.81 9.26
N PHE A 552 15.20 -16.85 8.91
CA PHE A 552 14.74 -16.51 7.57
C PHE A 552 13.27 -16.12 7.54
N LYS A 553 12.84 -15.45 6.48
CA LYS A 553 11.44 -15.31 6.08
C LYS A 553 11.24 -16.04 4.75
N LEU A 554 10.24 -16.89 4.66
CA LEU A 554 9.88 -17.62 3.45
C LEU A 554 8.50 -17.17 2.98
N ASP A 555 8.41 -16.79 1.71
CA ASP A 555 7.17 -16.47 1.01
C ASP A 555 7.02 -17.39 -0.21
N GLY A 556 6.04 -18.29 -0.18
CA GLY A 556 5.69 -19.17 -1.30
C GLY A 556 4.42 -18.72 -2.00
N PHE A 557 4.40 -18.82 -3.34
CA PHE A 557 3.32 -18.30 -4.16
C PHE A 557 3.00 -19.16 -5.38
N TYR A 558 1.71 -19.28 -5.67
CA TYR A 558 1.14 -19.83 -6.92
C TYR A 558 -0.06 -18.98 -7.30
N ARG A 559 -0.01 -18.31 -8.45
CA ARG A 559 -1.02 -17.31 -8.90
C ARG A 559 -1.32 -16.24 -7.84
N THR A 560 -0.30 -15.90 -7.04
CA THR A 560 -0.35 -14.90 -5.96
C THR A 560 0.84 -13.97 -6.13
N GLY A 561 0.60 -12.67 -6.33
CA GLY A 561 1.65 -11.74 -6.73
C GLY A 561 2.78 -11.57 -5.70
N HIS A 562 3.98 -11.28 -6.21
CA HIS A 562 5.12 -10.84 -5.41
C HIS A 562 5.67 -9.52 -5.97
N TYR A 563 6.43 -8.80 -5.12
CA TYR A 563 7.03 -7.52 -5.47
C TYR A 563 8.41 -7.67 -6.11
N HIS A 564 8.93 -6.60 -6.69
CA HIS A 564 10.23 -6.58 -7.36
C HIS A 564 11.39 -6.27 -6.41
N TRP A 565 12.63 -6.60 -6.81
CA TRP A 565 13.84 -6.24 -6.03
C TRP A 565 14.48 -4.89 -6.40
N GLY A 566 13.87 -4.09 -7.28
CA GLY A 566 14.42 -2.81 -7.73
C GLY A 566 14.81 -1.82 -6.61
N TYR A 567 14.00 -1.67 -5.56
CA TYR A 567 14.34 -0.83 -4.40
C TYR A 567 15.37 -1.47 -3.45
N GLU A 568 15.75 -2.73 -3.69
CA GLU A 568 16.72 -3.50 -2.92
C GLU A 568 18.06 -3.65 -3.67
N GLY A 569 18.31 -2.79 -4.67
CA GLY A 569 19.56 -2.78 -5.44
C GLY A 569 19.60 -3.72 -6.65
N ASP A 570 18.47 -4.28 -7.08
CA ASP A 570 18.35 -4.94 -8.40
C ASP A 570 18.34 -3.89 -9.52
N PHE A 571 19.50 -3.27 -9.73
CA PHE A 571 19.64 -2.16 -10.66
C PHE A 571 19.38 -2.56 -12.11
N PHE A 572 19.47 -3.83 -12.46
CA PHE A 572 19.23 -4.34 -13.82
C PHE A 572 17.87 -5.06 -13.96
N GLY A 573 17.01 -5.04 -12.95
CA GLY A 573 15.64 -5.56 -13.04
C GLY A 573 15.54 -7.07 -13.31
N LEU A 574 16.43 -7.88 -12.71
CA LEU A 574 16.41 -9.33 -12.88
C LEU A 574 15.21 -10.01 -12.20
N TYR A 575 14.66 -9.43 -11.12
CA TYR A 575 13.50 -9.94 -10.41
C TYR A 575 12.34 -8.93 -10.46
N PRO A 576 11.49 -9.01 -11.49
CA PRO A 576 10.41 -8.06 -11.71
C PRO A 576 9.21 -8.29 -10.79
N GLU A 577 8.30 -7.33 -10.74
CA GLU A 577 7.02 -7.47 -10.05
C GLU A 577 6.10 -8.39 -10.84
N ALA A 578 5.38 -9.26 -10.13
CA ALA A 578 4.51 -10.27 -10.74
C ALA A 578 3.04 -10.12 -10.30
N ASN A 579 2.51 -8.90 -10.32
CA ASN A 579 1.10 -8.58 -10.08
C ASN A 579 0.36 -8.39 -11.41
N TYR A 580 -0.38 -9.42 -11.85
CA TYR A 580 -1.01 -9.44 -13.19
C TYR A 580 -2.52 -9.20 -13.19
N GLY A 581 -3.16 -9.15 -12.01
CA GLY A 581 -4.60 -8.93 -11.88
C GLY A 581 -5.44 -9.94 -12.70
N SER A 582 -6.51 -9.44 -13.32
CA SER A 582 -7.45 -10.25 -14.13
C SER A 582 -6.84 -10.89 -15.37
N ASN A 583 -5.64 -10.47 -15.81
CA ASN A 583 -5.01 -11.06 -16.98
C ASN A 583 -4.71 -12.56 -16.77
N LEU A 584 -4.35 -12.97 -15.55
CA LEU A 584 -4.13 -14.39 -15.22
C LEU A 584 -5.39 -15.23 -15.40
N ASP A 585 -6.57 -14.64 -15.20
CA ASP A 585 -7.85 -15.30 -15.39
C ASP A 585 -8.20 -15.37 -16.87
N ILE A 586 -8.03 -14.26 -17.60
CA ILE A 586 -8.25 -14.19 -19.06
C ILE A 586 -7.43 -15.29 -19.77
N TYR A 587 -6.12 -15.36 -19.54
CA TYR A 587 -5.26 -16.30 -20.28
C TYR A 587 -4.99 -17.62 -19.55
N SER A 588 -5.65 -17.87 -18.40
CA SER A 588 -5.37 -19.04 -17.55
C SER A 588 -3.89 -19.20 -17.17
N GLY A 589 -3.23 -18.07 -16.87
CA GLY A 589 -1.81 -17.97 -16.51
C GLY A 589 -1.46 -18.73 -15.24
N LYS A 590 -0.32 -19.41 -15.19
CA LYS A 590 0.13 -20.13 -13.96
C LYS A 590 1.04 -19.29 -13.07
N ALA A 591 1.59 -18.22 -13.63
CA ALA A 591 2.49 -17.31 -12.94
C ALA A 591 1.76 -16.42 -11.92
N PRO A 592 2.47 -15.86 -10.93
CA PRO A 592 3.78 -16.31 -10.49
C PRO A 592 3.70 -17.66 -9.78
N TYR A 593 4.74 -18.48 -9.91
CA TYR A 593 4.86 -19.79 -9.27
C TYR A 593 6.29 -20.04 -8.78
N GLY A 594 6.49 -20.02 -7.47
CA GLY A 594 7.78 -20.22 -6.83
C GLY A 594 7.78 -19.89 -5.34
N LEU A 595 8.97 -19.58 -4.82
CA LEU A 595 9.19 -19.10 -3.47
C LEU A 595 10.31 -18.06 -3.43
N GLU A 596 10.27 -17.20 -2.42
CA GLU A 596 11.33 -16.28 -1.99
C GLU A 596 11.72 -16.61 -0.55
N ILE A 597 13.02 -16.60 -0.25
CA ILE A 597 13.58 -16.74 1.09
C ILE A 597 14.49 -15.55 1.36
N GLU A 598 14.19 -14.79 2.41
CA GLU A 598 15.02 -13.69 2.92
C GLU A 598 15.75 -14.13 4.20
N GLY A 599 17.08 -14.03 4.21
CA GLY A 599 17.91 -14.37 5.35
C GLY A 599 17.88 -13.32 6.46
N LYS A 600 17.77 -13.77 7.71
CA LYS A 600 17.85 -12.95 8.93
C LYS A 600 19.12 -13.27 9.72
N LYS A 601 19.47 -12.41 10.69
CA LYS A 601 20.63 -12.59 11.60
C LYS A 601 21.94 -12.87 10.85
N MET A 602 22.53 -14.05 11.03
CA MET A 602 23.78 -14.45 10.36
C MET A 602 23.66 -14.50 8.83
N PHE A 603 22.45 -14.62 8.28
CA PHE A 603 22.16 -14.60 6.85
C PHE A 603 21.63 -13.23 6.37
N LYS A 604 21.67 -12.20 7.21
CA LYS A 604 21.18 -10.85 6.86
C LYS A 604 21.85 -10.36 5.56
N GLY A 605 21.02 -9.88 4.64
CA GLY A 605 21.43 -9.38 3.33
C GLY A 605 21.36 -10.42 2.21
N PHE A 606 21.19 -11.71 2.53
CA PHE A 606 20.99 -12.75 1.52
C PHE A 606 19.51 -12.94 1.19
N LYS A 607 19.17 -13.06 -0.11
CA LYS A 607 17.86 -13.55 -0.57
C LYS A 607 18.02 -14.62 -1.65
N LEU A 608 17.08 -15.56 -1.69
CA LEU A 608 16.93 -16.59 -2.70
C LEU A 608 15.53 -16.50 -3.29
N ALA A 609 15.39 -16.48 -4.61
CA ALA A 609 14.11 -16.72 -5.28
C ALA A 609 14.26 -17.91 -6.22
N MET A 610 13.29 -18.83 -6.24
CA MET A 610 13.33 -19.96 -7.16
C MET A 610 11.93 -20.48 -7.47
N GLY A 611 11.73 -20.95 -8.70
CA GLY A 611 10.45 -21.50 -9.07
C GLY A 611 10.33 -21.86 -10.55
N PRO A 612 9.26 -22.59 -10.92
CA PRO A 612 9.01 -22.95 -12.32
C PRO A 612 8.65 -21.77 -13.22
N GLU A 613 8.07 -20.71 -12.67
CA GLU A 613 7.68 -19.51 -13.41
C GLU A 613 7.56 -18.32 -12.44
N LEU A 614 8.70 -17.77 -12.01
CA LEU A 614 8.75 -16.70 -11.02
C LEU A 614 7.92 -15.48 -11.46
N TRP A 615 8.05 -15.07 -12.71
CA TRP A 615 7.17 -14.09 -13.37
C TRP A 615 6.62 -14.68 -14.66
N TRP A 616 5.57 -14.07 -15.24
CA TRP A 616 4.90 -14.62 -16.41
C TRP A 616 5.83 -14.68 -17.63
N GLY A 617 5.99 -15.87 -18.19
CA GLY A 617 6.93 -16.13 -19.29
C GLY A 617 8.36 -16.41 -18.83
N ALA A 618 8.65 -16.43 -17.53
CA ALA A 618 9.95 -16.84 -17.02
C ALA A 618 10.26 -18.31 -17.35
N ASN A 619 11.53 -18.58 -17.63
CA ASN A 619 12.06 -19.94 -17.54
C ASN A 619 12.09 -20.37 -16.06
N PRO A 620 12.02 -21.68 -15.75
CA PRO A 620 12.30 -22.15 -14.40
C PRO A 620 13.70 -21.69 -13.99
N ALA A 621 13.80 -20.97 -12.88
CA ALA A 621 15.01 -20.22 -12.55
C ALA A 621 15.32 -20.24 -11.05
N ILE A 622 16.58 -19.91 -10.75
CA ILE A 622 17.07 -19.60 -9.41
C ILE A 622 17.78 -18.24 -9.43
N LEU A 623 17.49 -17.40 -8.45
CA LEU A 623 18.14 -16.12 -8.21
C LEU A 623 18.71 -16.07 -6.80
N LEU A 624 19.93 -15.58 -6.67
CA LEU A 624 20.61 -15.33 -5.41
C LEU A 624 20.96 -13.86 -5.35
N LYS A 625 20.56 -13.16 -4.30
CA LYS A 625 20.91 -11.76 -4.04
C LYS A 625 21.70 -11.66 -2.75
N TYR A 626 22.72 -10.83 -2.74
CA TYR A 626 23.42 -10.41 -1.53
C TYR A 626 23.59 -8.90 -1.50
N SER A 627 23.16 -8.26 -0.42
CA SER A 627 23.27 -6.83 -0.20
C SER A 627 23.98 -6.50 1.12
N LYS A 628 24.88 -5.52 1.08
CA LYS A 628 25.59 -5.05 2.28
C LYS A 628 26.02 -3.60 2.15
N THR A 629 25.82 -2.84 3.23
CA THR A 629 26.39 -1.49 3.38
C THR A 629 27.80 -1.57 3.97
N ILE A 630 28.77 -0.93 3.31
CA ILE A 630 30.16 -0.83 3.78
C ILE A 630 30.55 0.65 3.78
N GLY A 631 30.67 1.24 4.97
CA GLY A 631 30.93 2.66 5.13
C GLY A 631 29.76 3.51 4.65
N LYS A 632 29.92 4.23 3.53
CA LYS A 632 28.88 5.08 2.92
C LYS A 632 28.40 4.55 1.55
N PHE A 633 28.65 3.28 1.30
CA PHE A 633 28.36 2.63 0.03
C PHE A 633 27.46 1.43 0.26
N ASP A 634 26.40 1.32 -0.53
CA ASP A 634 25.54 0.15 -0.57
C ASP A 634 25.93 -0.70 -1.77
N PHE A 635 26.23 -1.97 -1.50
CA PHE A 635 26.61 -2.95 -2.51
C PHE A 635 25.52 -4.00 -2.63
N THR A 636 25.10 -4.31 -3.86
CA THR A 636 24.19 -5.43 -4.15
C THR A 636 24.76 -6.26 -5.30
N GLY A 637 24.79 -7.58 -5.14
CA GLY A 637 25.11 -8.53 -6.21
C GLY A 637 23.97 -9.52 -6.40
N ILE A 638 23.65 -9.84 -7.66
CA ILE A 638 22.62 -10.82 -8.00
C ILE A 638 23.17 -11.82 -9.01
N PHE A 639 22.97 -13.11 -8.73
CA PHE A 639 23.17 -14.21 -9.66
C PHE A 639 21.81 -14.75 -10.09
N HIS A 640 21.63 -14.99 -11.39
CA HIS A 640 20.43 -15.58 -11.98
C HIS A 640 20.83 -16.70 -12.93
N GLU A 641 20.18 -17.85 -12.81
CA GLU A 641 20.35 -18.99 -13.70
C GLU A 641 18.97 -19.52 -14.11
N ASP A 642 18.68 -19.47 -15.40
CA ASP A 642 17.64 -20.30 -15.98
C ASP A 642 18.09 -21.76 -15.94
N LEU A 643 17.26 -22.65 -15.41
CA LEU A 643 17.57 -24.08 -15.29
C LEU A 643 17.22 -24.82 -16.59
N THR A 644 16.13 -24.43 -17.24
CA THR A 644 15.55 -25.12 -18.41
C THR A 644 14.87 -24.11 -19.35
N GLN A 645 14.92 -24.37 -20.65
CA GLN A 645 14.17 -23.59 -21.64
C GLN A 645 12.69 -23.95 -21.59
N ARG A 646 11.82 -22.96 -21.40
CA ARG A 646 10.37 -23.17 -21.53
C ARG A 646 9.95 -23.07 -23.01
N THR A 647 9.07 -23.97 -23.43
CA THR A 647 8.53 -24.03 -24.81
C THR A 647 7.04 -23.69 -24.89
N ASN A 648 6.31 -23.80 -23.78
CA ASN A 648 4.86 -23.58 -23.76
C ASN A 648 4.53 -22.16 -23.25
N THR A 649 3.72 -21.44 -24.00
CA THR A 649 3.19 -20.11 -23.65
C THR A 649 1.71 -20.02 -23.99
N GLN A 650 1.00 -19.10 -23.33
CA GLN A 650 -0.46 -18.94 -23.42
C GLN A 650 -0.87 -17.60 -24.05
N THR A 651 0.07 -16.67 -24.22
CA THR A 651 -0.18 -15.28 -24.65
C THR A 651 1.07 -14.72 -25.33
N SER A 652 0.88 -13.84 -26.32
CA SER A 652 1.97 -13.11 -26.99
C SER A 652 2.63 -12.05 -26.11
N TYR A 653 2.01 -11.72 -24.99
CA TYR A 653 2.57 -10.83 -24.00
C TYR A 653 3.70 -11.48 -23.16
N ALA A 654 3.67 -12.80 -22.99
CA ALA A 654 4.59 -13.53 -22.11
C ALA A 654 5.33 -14.63 -22.88
N ILE A 655 6.26 -14.23 -23.75
CA ILE A 655 7.12 -15.13 -24.52
C ILE A 655 8.38 -15.48 -23.73
N PRO A 656 8.67 -16.77 -23.48
CA PRO A 656 9.91 -17.19 -22.88
C PRO A 656 11.12 -16.73 -23.69
N GLN A 657 12.07 -16.10 -23.00
CA GLN A 657 13.34 -15.73 -23.60
C GLN A 657 14.26 -16.97 -23.71
N PRO A 658 15.27 -16.95 -24.59
CA PRO A 658 16.31 -17.94 -24.60
C PRO A 658 16.96 -18.09 -23.21
N LYS A 659 17.19 -19.34 -22.81
CA LYS A 659 17.85 -19.71 -21.56
C LYS A 659 19.11 -18.87 -21.37
N THR A 660 19.28 -18.28 -20.19
CA THR A 660 20.42 -17.43 -19.89
C THR A 660 20.90 -17.52 -18.43
N ARG A 661 22.17 -17.18 -18.23
CA ARG A 661 22.83 -16.95 -16.94
C ARG A 661 23.22 -15.49 -16.83
N ARG A 662 23.03 -14.89 -15.66
CA ARG A 662 23.36 -13.48 -15.40
C ARG A 662 24.02 -13.27 -14.05
N ILE A 663 24.96 -12.34 -13.99
CA ILE A 663 25.56 -11.79 -12.78
C ILE A 663 25.48 -10.27 -12.88
N THR A 664 24.93 -9.62 -11.87
CA THR A 664 24.91 -8.16 -11.76
C THR A 664 25.59 -7.70 -10.48
N LEU A 665 26.25 -6.56 -10.56
CA LEU A 665 26.81 -5.83 -9.44
C LEU A 665 26.29 -4.40 -9.47
N HIS A 666 25.89 -3.89 -8.33
CA HIS A 666 25.39 -2.53 -8.13
C HIS A 666 26.06 -1.89 -6.93
N LEU A 667 26.41 -0.63 -7.08
CA LEU A 667 27.01 0.24 -6.09
C LEU A 667 26.22 1.55 -6.03
N ASN A 668 25.68 1.89 -4.86
CA ASN A 668 25.08 3.19 -4.59
C ASN A 668 25.93 4.01 -3.61
N ARG A 669 25.99 5.33 -3.82
CA ARG A 669 26.49 6.27 -2.82
C ARG A 669 25.75 7.60 -2.85
N LYS A 670 25.35 8.08 -1.67
CA LYS A 670 24.74 9.40 -1.46
C LYS A 670 25.77 10.45 -1.00
N PHE A 671 25.69 11.65 -1.57
CA PHE A 671 26.51 12.82 -1.30
C PHE A 671 25.63 14.06 -1.10
N GLY A 672 25.12 14.25 0.12
CA GLY A 672 24.17 15.32 0.41
C GLY A 672 22.90 15.17 -0.43
N LYS A 673 22.67 16.12 -1.35
CA LYS A 673 21.52 16.11 -2.27
C LYS A 673 21.70 15.21 -3.50
N PHE A 674 22.91 14.73 -3.76
CA PHE A 674 23.18 13.85 -4.89
C PHE A 674 23.20 12.37 -4.47
N ALA A 675 22.77 11.47 -5.36
CA ALA A 675 23.11 10.06 -5.28
C ALA A 675 23.65 9.57 -6.61
N VAL A 676 24.57 8.60 -6.56
CA VAL A 676 25.20 7.99 -7.73
C VAL A 676 25.06 6.48 -7.62
N ASP A 677 24.46 5.88 -8.64
CA ASP A 677 24.35 4.45 -8.85
C ASP A 677 25.26 4.04 -10.01
N LEU A 678 26.06 3.00 -9.79
CA LEU A 678 26.92 2.38 -10.79
C LEU A 678 26.64 0.88 -10.79
N GLY A 679 26.53 0.28 -11.97
CA GLY A 679 26.38 -1.16 -12.06
C GLY A 679 26.98 -1.77 -13.31
N GLY A 680 27.33 -3.04 -13.20
CA GLY A 680 27.78 -3.89 -14.29
C GLY A 680 26.94 -5.17 -14.39
N ILE A 681 26.75 -5.65 -15.60
CA ILE A 681 26.09 -6.93 -15.89
C ILE A 681 27.01 -7.80 -16.75
N TRP A 682 27.03 -9.08 -16.43
CA TRP A 682 27.51 -10.14 -17.30
C TRP A 682 26.35 -11.11 -17.51
N ALA A 683 25.98 -11.38 -18.76
CA ALA A 683 24.80 -12.18 -19.09
C ALA A 683 24.95 -12.91 -20.42
N GLY A 684 24.10 -13.90 -20.70
CA GLY A 684 24.03 -14.50 -22.04
C GLY A 684 24.74 -15.84 -22.22
N GLN A 685 25.10 -16.58 -21.16
CA GLN A 685 25.43 -18.01 -21.31
C GLN A 685 24.16 -18.87 -21.26
N PRO A 686 23.95 -19.86 -22.15
CA PRO A 686 24.87 -20.40 -23.15
C PRO A 686 24.67 -19.83 -24.58
N LEU A 687 24.28 -18.57 -24.73
CA LEU A 687 24.07 -17.93 -26.04
C LEU A 687 25.39 -17.58 -26.75
N GLU A 688 26.50 -17.51 -26.01
CA GLU A 688 27.85 -17.38 -26.57
C GLU A 688 28.13 -18.48 -27.61
N GLY A 689 28.60 -18.08 -28.79
CA GLY A 689 28.82 -18.95 -29.95
C GLY A 689 27.58 -19.21 -30.81
N ARG A 690 26.37 -18.77 -30.43
CA ARG A 690 25.20 -18.87 -31.31
C ARG A 690 25.33 -17.94 -32.51
N ASP A 691 25.01 -18.47 -33.68
CA ASP A 691 24.94 -17.70 -34.92
C ASP A 691 23.77 -16.70 -34.89
N TYR A 692 23.97 -15.52 -35.47
CA TYR A 692 22.93 -14.54 -35.75
C TYR A 692 23.20 -13.82 -37.07
N GLN A 693 22.12 -13.40 -37.73
CA GLN A 693 22.20 -12.68 -38.99
C GLN A 693 22.37 -11.17 -38.76
N VAL A 694 23.17 -10.56 -39.62
CA VAL A 694 23.46 -9.13 -39.64
C VAL A 694 23.32 -8.64 -41.07
N VAL A 695 22.59 -7.54 -41.25
CA VAL A 695 22.42 -6.89 -42.57
C VAL A 695 23.27 -5.63 -42.60
N ARG A 696 23.98 -5.43 -43.72
CA ARG A 696 24.75 -4.21 -44.00
C ARG A 696 24.41 -3.71 -45.41
N GLY A 697 24.48 -2.40 -45.61
CA GLY A 697 24.08 -1.73 -46.85
C GLY A 697 22.61 -1.29 -46.84
N GLU A 698 22.18 -0.61 -47.91
CA GLU A 698 20.82 -0.07 -48.07
C GLU A 698 20.21 -0.51 -49.40
N GLY A 699 18.89 -0.76 -49.41
CA GLY A 699 18.14 -1.14 -50.61
C GLY A 699 18.70 -2.38 -51.30
N ALA A 700 18.87 -2.32 -52.63
CA ALA A 700 19.33 -3.45 -53.44
C ALA A 700 20.79 -3.90 -53.15
N ASN A 701 21.57 -3.12 -52.39
CA ASN A 701 22.96 -3.44 -52.06
C ASN A 701 23.11 -4.12 -50.68
N GLN A 702 22.00 -4.54 -50.07
CA GLN A 702 22.04 -5.24 -48.79
C GLN A 702 22.79 -6.58 -48.90
N GLN A 703 23.65 -6.85 -47.92
CA GLN A 703 24.38 -8.11 -47.78
C GLN A 703 24.12 -8.70 -46.40
N VAL A 704 23.87 -10.02 -46.37
CA VAL A 704 23.62 -10.78 -45.15
C VAL A 704 24.89 -11.47 -44.70
N TYR A 705 25.29 -11.19 -43.46
CA TYR A 705 26.43 -11.80 -42.79
C TYR A 705 25.93 -12.68 -41.65
N ILE A 706 26.64 -13.78 -41.41
CA ILE A 706 26.44 -14.62 -40.23
C ILE A 706 27.58 -14.32 -39.26
N ASN A 707 27.22 -13.81 -38.08
CA ASN A 707 28.14 -13.55 -36.98
C ASN A 707 27.81 -14.49 -35.82
N GLN A 708 28.70 -14.58 -34.85
CA GLN A 708 28.52 -15.34 -33.62
C GLN A 708 28.53 -14.42 -32.41
N ILE A 709 27.74 -14.77 -31.38
CA ILE A 709 27.80 -14.09 -30.08
C ILE A 709 29.19 -14.31 -29.47
N GLU A 710 29.89 -13.22 -29.18
CA GLU A 710 31.22 -13.23 -28.58
C GLU A 710 31.16 -12.90 -27.09
N SER A 711 32.20 -13.22 -26.32
CA SER A 711 32.23 -12.95 -24.87
C SER A 711 32.08 -11.46 -24.52
N LYS A 712 32.40 -10.54 -25.43
CA LYS A 712 32.20 -9.09 -25.23
C LYS A 712 30.72 -8.69 -25.26
N ASP A 713 29.89 -9.46 -25.96
CA ASP A 713 28.45 -9.21 -26.11
C ASP A 713 27.67 -9.57 -24.84
N ASN A 714 28.34 -10.25 -23.91
CA ASN A 714 27.80 -10.64 -22.61
C ASN A 714 27.91 -9.52 -21.57
N LEU A 715 28.70 -8.48 -21.84
CA LEU A 715 29.00 -7.42 -20.87
C LEU A 715 28.12 -6.19 -21.09
N GLY A 716 27.76 -5.55 -19.98
CA GLY A 716 27.06 -4.28 -19.99
C GLY A 716 27.32 -3.45 -18.73
N GLY A 717 27.01 -2.17 -18.81
CA GLY A 717 27.20 -1.21 -17.73
C GLY A 717 26.09 -0.18 -17.70
N LYS A 718 25.77 0.31 -16.50
CA LYS A 718 24.76 1.33 -16.27
C LYS A 718 25.21 2.31 -15.19
N MET A 719 24.89 3.58 -15.36
CA MET A 719 25.11 4.63 -14.36
C MET A 719 23.86 5.49 -14.24
N LYS A 720 23.50 5.89 -13.02
CA LYS A 720 22.42 6.84 -12.74
C LYS A 720 22.90 7.86 -11.71
N VAL A 721 22.56 9.12 -11.92
CA VAL A 721 22.81 10.22 -10.99
C VAL A 721 21.48 10.88 -10.70
N THR A 722 21.21 11.12 -9.42
CA THR A 722 20.02 11.82 -8.96
C THR A 722 20.40 13.03 -8.12
N TYR A 723 19.59 14.09 -8.19
CA TYR A 723 19.66 15.28 -7.36
C TYR A 723 18.29 15.56 -6.76
N THR A 724 18.23 15.75 -5.43
CA THR A 724 17.00 16.03 -4.69
C THR A 724 17.09 17.39 -3.99
N GLY A 725 16.38 18.38 -4.51
CA GLY A 725 16.52 19.79 -4.15
C GLY A 725 15.28 20.45 -3.55
N GLY A 726 14.29 19.69 -3.07
CA GLY A 726 13.01 20.21 -2.58
C GLY A 726 12.06 20.46 -3.74
N THR A 727 11.98 21.70 -4.24
CA THR A 727 11.11 22.06 -5.37
C THR A 727 11.62 21.56 -6.72
N ILE A 728 12.92 21.28 -6.82
CA ILE A 728 13.56 20.76 -8.04
C ILE A 728 14.21 19.41 -7.74
N ASN A 729 13.88 18.39 -8.54
CA ASN A 729 14.62 17.13 -8.59
C ASN A 729 15.06 16.86 -10.02
N TRP A 730 16.22 16.24 -10.19
CA TRP A 730 16.78 15.95 -11.50
C TRP A 730 17.47 14.60 -11.50
N TYR A 731 17.42 13.88 -12.62
CA TYR A 731 18.24 12.69 -12.81
C TYR A 731 18.80 12.61 -14.22
N ALA A 732 19.90 11.88 -14.36
CA ALA A 732 20.40 11.37 -15.62
C ALA A 732 20.82 9.91 -15.46
N GLN A 733 20.60 9.12 -16.51
CA GLN A 733 20.97 7.71 -16.56
C GLN A 733 21.56 7.40 -17.93
N ALA A 734 22.56 6.53 -17.97
CA ALA A 734 23.11 6.00 -19.22
C ALA A 734 23.38 4.51 -19.07
N ALA A 735 23.14 3.75 -20.14
CA ALA A 735 23.47 2.33 -20.21
C ALA A 735 24.14 1.97 -21.53
N ALA A 736 25.04 0.99 -21.48
CA ALA A 736 25.65 0.34 -22.62
C ALA A 736 25.56 -1.17 -22.40
N GLN A 737 24.83 -1.87 -23.25
CA GLN A 737 24.53 -3.29 -23.12
C GLN A 737 24.99 -4.03 -24.37
N GLY A 738 25.85 -5.04 -24.21
CA GLY A 738 26.18 -6.00 -25.25
C GLY A 738 24.96 -6.77 -25.77
N LEU A 739 25.10 -7.50 -26.88
CA LEU A 739 23.95 -8.07 -27.62
C LEU A 739 23.03 -8.94 -26.75
N VAL A 740 23.62 -9.73 -25.85
CA VAL A 740 22.90 -10.66 -24.96
C VAL A 740 23.01 -10.25 -23.48
N ALA A 741 23.54 -9.06 -23.21
CA ALA A 741 23.65 -8.47 -21.88
C ALA A 741 22.31 -7.89 -21.38
N GLY A 742 21.23 -8.67 -21.47
CA GLY A 742 19.88 -8.24 -21.11
C GLY A 742 19.53 -8.46 -19.65
N GLY A 743 18.94 -7.44 -19.02
CA GLY A 743 18.25 -7.51 -17.73
C GLY A 743 16.72 -7.45 -17.91
N GLY A 744 16.07 -6.61 -17.11
CA GLY A 744 14.65 -6.27 -17.20
C GLY A 744 14.42 -4.76 -17.02
N ALA A 745 13.19 -4.32 -17.27
CA ALA A 745 12.84 -2.90 -17.25
C ALA A 745 13.04 -2.26 -15.86
N ASP A 746 13.30 -0.95 -15.83
CA ASP A 746 13.36 -0.19 -14.57
C ASP A 746 11.94 -0.05 -13.98
N LEU A 747 11.68 -0.81 -12.91
CA LEU A 747 10.42 -0.79 -12.18
C LEU A 747 10.36 0.32 -11.12
N THR A 748 11.50 0.93 -10.79
CA THR A 748 11.55 1.96 -9.75
C THR A 748 10.88 3.25 -10.20
N GLN A 749 10.31 3.97 -9.24
CA GLN A 749 9.86 5.33 -9.45
C GLN A 749 10.94 6.30 -8.98
N THR A 750 11.56 7.02 -9.93
CA THR A 750 12.68 7.91 -9.59
C THR A 750 12.20 9.14 -8.82
N PHE A 751 11.21 9.88 -9.35
CA PHE A 751 10.61 11.05 -8.67
C PHE A 751 9.12 11.23 -8.93
N THR A 752 8.60 10.77 -10.08
CA THR A 752 7.23 11.00 -10.53
C THR A 752 6.80 9.91 -11.52
N GLY A 753 5.55 9.92 -11.97
CA GLY A 753 4.94 8.89 -12.82
C GLY A 753 5.35 8.91 -14.29
N TRP A 754 6.63 9.16 -14.60
CA TRP A 754 7.15 9.10 -15.97
C TRP A 754 6.97 7.71 -16.59
N ARG A 755 6.53 7.68 -17.85
CA ARG A 755 6.36 6.48 -18.68
C ARG A 755 7.62 6.16 -19.49
N LEU A 756 8.46 7.15 -19.79
CA LEU A 756 9.77 6.91 -20.42
C LEU A 756 10.75 6.36 -19.39
N LYS A 757 11.05 5.06 -19.53
CA LYS A 757 11.99 4.33 -18.67
C LYS A 757 12.94 3.47 -19.49
N ASP A 758 14.05 3.08 -18.85
CA ASP A 758 14.99 2.10 -19.41
C ASP A 758 14.33 0.72 -19.50
N THR A 759 14.42 0.10 -20.68
CA THR A 759 13.84 -1.22 -20.94
C THR A 759 14.67 -2.35 -20.36
N GLY A 760 15.95 -2.10 -20.03
CA GLY A 760 16.90 -3.10 -19.55
C GLY A 760 17.28 -4.18 -20.56
N SER A 761 16.78 -4.09 -21.81
CA SER A 761 17.10 -5.04 -22.89
C SER A 761 18.60 -5.09 -23.19
N GLY A 762 19.07 -6.21 -23.73
CA GLY A 762 20.41 -6.27 -24.36
C GLY A 762 20.44 -5.46 -25.66
N ASN A 763 21.61 -5.43 -26.32
CA ASN A 763 21.80 -4.81 -27.62
C ASN A 763 21.37 -3.32 -27.65
N GLN A 764 21.93 -2.48 -26.77
CA GLN A 764 21.59 -1.05 -26.77
C GLN A 764 22.62 -0.13 -26.10
N TYR A 765 22.70 1.10 -26.61
CA TYR A 765 23.08 2.28 -25.84
C TYR A 765 21.83 3.08 -25.51
N ASN A 766 21.72 3.59 -24.28
CA ASN A 766 20.67 4.52 -23.93
C ASN A 766 21.17 5.65 -23.01
N PHE A 767 20.45 6.77 -23.09
CA PHE A 767 20.61 7.93 -22.22
C PHE A 767 19.23 8.48 -21.86
N LEU A 768 18.96 8.66 -20.58
CA LEU A 768 17.73 9.23 -20.05
C LEU A 768 18.05 10.43 -19.16
N THR A 769 17.19 11.44 -19.18
CA THR A 769 17.25 12.52 -18.18
C THR A 769 15.88 13.14 -17.99
N GLY A 770 15.56 13.49 -16.75
CA GLY A 770 14.31 14.16 -16.42
C GLY A 770 14.47 15.09 -15.23
N LEU A 771 13.54 16.03 -15.15
CA LEU A 771 13.51 17.11 -14.17
C LEU A 771 12.09 17.20 -13.62
N THR A 772 11.90 17.30 -12.31
CA THR A 772 10.62 17.69 -11.72
C THR A 772 10.76 19.08 -11.13
N TYR A 773 9.80 19.97 -11.42
CA TYR A 773 9.71 21.30 -10.81
C TYR A 773 8.32 21.51 -10.20
N THR A 774 8.28 21.68 -8.88
CA THR A 774 7.03 21.86 -8.12
C THR A 774 6.82 23.33 -7.78
N ILE A 775 5.67 23.89 -8.21
CA ILE A 775 5.21 25.25 -7.91
C ILE A 775 3.87 25.14 -7.18
N GLY A 776 3.88 25.35 -5.87
CA GLY A 776 2.69 25.15 -5.03
C GLY A 776 2.20 23.70 -5.10
N LYS A 777 1.05 23.48 -5.75
CA LYS A 777 0.41 22.15 -5.92
C LYS A 777 0.59 21.56 -7.32
N LEU A 778 1.26 22.29 -8.22
CA LEU A 778 1.50 21.85 -9.59
C LEU A 778 2.96 21.38 -9.73
N GLN A 779 3.15 20.14 -10.18
CA GLN A 779 4.43 19.61 -10.61
C GLN A 779 4.48 19.58 -12.13
N ILE A 780 5.57 20.10 -12.69
CA ILE A 780 5.91 20.03 -14.12
C ILE A 780 7.12 19.11 -14.25
N ALA A 781 7.01 18.08 -15.08
CA ALA A 781 8.03 17.05 -15.14
C ALA A 781 8.36 16.61 -16.58
N PRO A 782 9.28 17.31 -17.27
CA PRO A 782 9.84 16.83 -18.53
C PRO A 782 10.80 15.65 -18.34
N ASN A 783 10.85 14.76 -19.33
CA ASN A 783 11.74 13.61 -19.38
C ASN A 783 12.15 13.35 -20.85
N PHE A 784 13.36 12.83 -21.05
CA PHE A 784 13.95 12.60 -22.35
C PHE A 784 14.63 11.23 -22.38
N LEU A 785 14.54 10.55 -23.51
CA LEU A 785 15.19 9.27 -23.78
C LEU A 785 15.80 9.30 -25.19
N TRP A 786 17.08 9.00 -25.28
CA TRP A 786 17.74 8.59 -26.51
C TRP A 786 18.19 7.15 -26.36
N GLN A 787 17.93 6.32 -27.37
CA GLN A 787 18.48 4.97 -27.40
C GLN A 787 18.78 4.52 -28.82
N LYS A 788 19.75 3.62 -28.96
CA LYS A 788 20.15 3.03 -30.23
C LYS A 788 20.67 1.61 -30.03
N PRO A 789 20.22 0.61 -30.81
CA PRO A 789 20.74 -0.73 -30.73
C PRO A 789 22.17 -0.82 -31.31
N LEU A 790 22.98 -1.77 -30.83
CA LEU A 790 24.31 -2.05 -31.41
C LEU A 790 24.15 -2.65 -32.82
N GLU A 791 23.28 -3.64 -32.92
CA GLU A 791 22.84 -4.26 -34.16
C GLU A 791 21.37 -3.95 -34.41
N GLY A 792 21.08 -3.37 -35.57
CA GLY A 792 19.72 -2.98 -35.96
C GLY A 792 18.77 -4.17 -36.17
N PRO A 793 17.46 -3.87 -36.37
CA PRO A 793 16.47 -4.85 -36.75
C PRO A 793 16.72 -5.34 -38.19
N ILE A 794 16.20 -6.52 -38.52
CA ILE A 794 16.19 -7.04 -39.90
C ILE A 794 14.82 -6.78 -40.52
N THR A 795 14.81 -6.05 -41.63
CA THR A 795 13.59 -5.71 -42.38
C THR A 795 13.06 -6.90 -43.19
N THR A 796 11.80 -6.82 -43.61
CA THR A 796 11.12 -7.88 -44.36
C THR A 796 11.61 -8.05 -45.79
N ASP A 797 12.23 -7.02 -46.36
CA ASP A 797 12.80 -6.98 -47.70
C ASP A 797 14.25 -7.48 -47.79
N VAL A 798 14.78 -8.06 -46.70
CA VAL A 798 16.13 -8.62 -46.65
C VAL A 798 16.34 -9.69 -47.74
N PRO A 799 17.45 -9.66 -48.51
CA PRO A 799 17.70 -10.67 -49.53
C PRO A 799 18.00 -12.05 -48.92
N ILE A 800 17.57 -13.12 -49.59
CA ILE A 800 17.88 -14.51 -49.23
C ILE A 800 19.42 -14.69 -49.17
N PRO A 801 19.98 -15.35 -48.12
CA PRO A 801 19.33 -16.20 -47.11
C PRO A 801 18.87 -15.47 -45.83
N GLY A 802 18.76 -14.14 -45.83
CA GLY A 802 18.28 -13.37 -44.68
C GLY A 802 16.82 -13.64 -44.35
N ARG A 803 16.47 -13.52 -43.06
CA ARG A 803 15.08 -13.54 -42.58
C ARG A 803 14.85 -12.51 -41.46
N PRO A 804 13.61 -12.04 -41.24
CA PRO A 804 13.26 -11.30 -40.05
C PRO A 804 13.68 -12.05 -38.78
N ARG A 805 14.39 -11.34 -37.89
CA ARG A 805 14.86 -11.90 -36.62
C ARG A 805 13.70 -12.04 -35.64
N ASN A 806 13.72 -13.05 -34.77
CA ASN A 806 12.72 -13.22 -33.71
C ASN A 806 13.32 -13.85 -32.45
N ILE A 807 12.68 -13.67 -31.30
CA ILE A 807 13.23 -14.09 -29.99
C ILE A 807 13.34 -15.60 -29.79
N VAL A 808 12.59 -16.40 -30.55
CA VAL A 808 12.57 -17.87 -30.40
C VAL A 808 13.77 -18.48 -31.11
N ASP A 809 14.05 -18.03 -32.34
CA ASP A 809 15.10 -18.61 -33.18
C ASP A 809 16.47 -17.94 -33.00
N ASP A 810 16.50 -16.68 -32.56
CA ASP A 810 17.71 -15.87 -32.49
C ASP A 810 18.15 -15.59 -31.04
N PRO A 811 19.45 -15.31 -30.79
CA PRO A 811 19.95 -15.06 -29.44
C PRO A 811 19.45 -13.73 -28.83
N PHE A 812 19.02 -12.77 -29.65
CA PHE A 812 18.47 -11.47 -29.23
C PHE A 812 17.52 -10.91 -30.29
N VAL A 813 16.87 -9.77 -30.00
CA VAL A 813 15.84 -9.14 -30.83
C VAL A 813 15.84 -7.63 -30.59
N VAL A 814 15.51 -6.86 -31.63
CA VAL A 814 15.29 -5.42 -31.59
C VAL A 814 13.79 -5.10 -31.58
N ARG A 815 13.23 -4.79 -30.41
CA ARG A 815 11.84 -4.33 -30.24
C ARG A 815 11.78 -3.09 -29.37
N ALA A 816 11.68 -3.24 -28.06
CA ALA A 816 11.62 -2.12 -27.12
C ALA A 816 12.92 -1.29 -27.11
N ASN A 817 14.05 -1.90 -27.47
CA ASN A 817 15.39 -1.32 -27.65
C ASN A 817 15.67 -0.78 -29.06
N ARG A 818 14.67 -0.70 -29.95
CA ARG A 818 14.84 -0.08 -31.29
C ARG A 818 15.35 1.36 -31.19
N GLU A 819 15.95 1.86 -32.27
CA GLU A 819 16.43 3.24 -32.31
C GLU A 819 15.28 4.21 -32.02
N GLN A 820 15.42 5.06 -31.01
CA GLN A 820 14.40 6.06 -30.67
C GLN A 820 14.99 7.32 -30.05
N VAL A 821 14.34 8.44 -30.35
CA VAL A 821 14.44 9.68 -29.59
C VAL A 821 13.06 10.03 -29.08
N ALA A 822 12.89 10.11 -27.77
CA ALA A 822 11.59 10.31 -27.15
C ALA A 822 11.63 11.42 -26.10
N THR A 823 10.55 12.18 -26.04
CA THR A 823 10.31 13.21 -25.04
C THR A 823 8.99 12.96 -24.36
N GLU A 824 8.94 13.21 -23.06
CA GLU A 824 7.73 13.16 -22.25
C GLU A 824 7.62 14.46 -21.46
N ILE A 825 6.40 14.97 -21.31
CA ILE A 825 6.09 16.02 -20.36
C ILE A 825 4.87 15.61 -19.55
N LEU A 826 4.97 15.76 -18.23
CA LEU A 826 3.93 15.40 -17.28
C LEU A 826 3.58 16.62 -16.42
N PHE A 827 2.29 16.90 -16.31
CA PHE A 827 1.73 17.96 -15.47
C PHE A 827 0.83 17.33 -14.41
N THR A 828 1.13 17.61 -13.14
CA THR A 828 0.43 16.98 -12.02
C THR A 828 0.00 18.02 -11.03
N TYR A 829 -1.31 18.22 -10.94
CA TYR A 829 -1.91 19.05 -9.90
C TYR A 829 -2.45 18.14 -8.81
N ASP A 830 -1.81 18.20 -7.64
CA ASP A 830 -2.13 17.39 -6.47
C ASP A 830 -2.22 18.31 -5.23
N PRO A 831 -3.43 18.52 -4.67
CA PRO A 831 -3.61 19.35 -3.49
C PRO A 831 -3.39 18.64 -2.16
N THR A 832 -3.10 17.34 -2.14
CA THR A 832 -3.07 16.44 -0.98
C THR A 832 -1.71 15.75 -0.88
N PRO A 833 -0.63 16.48 -0.54
CA PRO A 833 0.74 15.96 -0.57
C PRO A 833 1.01 14.80 0.40
N GLY A 834 0.10 14.51 1.33
CA GLY A 834 0.20 13.35 2.23
C GLY A 834 -0.17 12.01 1.57
N THR A 835 -0.77 12.03 0.38
CA THR A 835 -1.10 10.86 -0.43
C THR A 835 -0.51 11.06 -1.82
N PHE A 836 0.67 10.51 -2.06
CA PHE A 836 1.37 10.81 -3.31
C PHE A 836 0.58 10.26 -4.51
N ALA A 837 0.34 11.11 -5.51
CA ALA A 837 -0.46 10.80 -6.71
C ALA A 837 -0.10 9.49 -7.45
N TYR A 838 1.11 8.99 -7.23
CA TYR A 838 1.69 7.84 -7.91
C TYR A 838 1.95 6.65 -6.99
N ASP A 839 1.55 6.72 -5.72
CA ASP A 839 1.55 5.55 -4.86
C ASP A 839 0.65 4.47 -5.48
N TRP A 840 1.08 3.22 -5.34
CA TRP A 840 0.38 2.07 -5.92
C TRP A 840 -1.06 1.94 -5.40
N ASP A 841 -1.31 2.42 -4.17
CA ASP A 841 -2.61 2.39 -3.49
C ASP A 841 -3.41 3.71 -3.61
N ASN A 842 -2.93 4.69 -4.40
CA ASN A 842 -3.50 6.04 -4.48
C ASN A 842 -5.00 6.03 -4.78
N ASP A 843 -5.50 5.09 -5.60
CA ASP A 843 -6.94 4.94 -5.85
C ASP A 843 -7.76 4.81 -4.55
N ARG A 844 -7.23 4.13 -3.52
CA ARG A 844 -7.82 4.05 -2.18
C ARG A 844 -7.44 5.22 -1.29
N SER A 845 -6.14 5.51 -1.17
CA SER A 845 -5.60 6.43 -0.16
C SER A 845 -5.88 7.91 -0.46
N GLU A 846 -5.94 8.30 -1.74
CA GLU A 846 -6.21 9.68 -2.16
C GLU A 846 -7.48 10.25 -1.51
N ASP A 847 -7.48 11.50 -1.06
CA ASP A 847 -8.70 12.16 -0.54
C ASP A 847 -9.00 13.52 -1.20
N SER A 848 -8.27 13.83 -2.29
CA SER A 848 -8.43 15.06 -3.05
C SER A 848 -9.82 15.21 -3.69
N LYS A 849 -10.38 16.41 -3.55
CA LYS A 849 -11.56 16.83 -4.32
C LYS A 849 -11.29 16.94 -5.82
N PHE A 850 -10.03 17.17 -6.21
CA PHE A 850 -9.61 17.24 -7.61
C PHE A 850 -8.09 17.08 -7.72
N LEU A 851 -7.67 15.95 -8.30
CA LEU A 851 -6.30 15.67 -8.70
C LEU A 851 -6.30 15.36 -10.19
N VAL A 852 -5.30 15.87 -10.91
CA VAL A 852 -5.09 15.55 -12.32
C VAL A 852 -3.60 15.33 -12.60
N SER A 853 -3.28 14.25 -13.31
CA SER A 853 -1.96 13.98 -13.87
C SER A 853 -2.10 13.79 -15.37
N ALA A 854 -1.67 14.77 -16.17
CA ALA A 854 -1.78 14.77 -17.63
C ALA A 854 -0.39 14.73 -18.27
N GLY A 855 -0.16 13.76 -19.15
CA GLY A 855 1.11 13.50 -19.82
C GLY A 855 0.99 13.53 -21.34
N PHE A 856 2.10 13.85 -22.00
CA PHE A 856 2.27 13.73 -23.44
C PHE A 856 3.64 13.12 -23.74
N VAL A 857 3.66 12.04 -24.53
CA VAL A 857 4.87 11.36 -24.97
C VAL A 857 4.95 11.43 -26.49
N PHE A 858 6.09 11.87 -27.01
CA PHE A 858 6.43 11.81 -28.43
C PHE A 858 7.62 10.88 -28.63
N ARG A 859 7.58 10.06 -29.68
CA ARG A 859 8.64 9.11 -30.06
C ARG A 859 8.96 9.28 -31.54
N HIS A 860 10.17 9.73 -31.82
CA HIS A 860 10.77 9.59 -33.14
C HIS A 860 11.35 8.18 -33.28
N LEU A 861 10.90 7.44 -34.29
CA LEU A 861 11.19 6.01 -34.46
C LEU A 861 11.69 5.75 -35.88
N PRO A 862 12.98 6.02 -36.15
CA PRO A 862 13.55 5.97 -37.50
C PRO A 862 13.70 4.55 -38.06
N THR A 863 13.61 3.52 -37.21
CA THR A 863 13.73 2.11 -37.61
C THR A 863 12.46 1.32 -37.33
N THR A 864 12.27 0.23 -38.09
CA THR A 864 11.29 -0.82 -37.76
C THR A 864 11.73 -1.62 -36.52
N GLN A 865 11.13 -2.79 -36.30
CA GLN A 865 11.45 -3.75 -35.27
C GLN A 865 11.67 -5.14 -35.90
N ASP A 866 12.26 -6.03 -35.12
CA ASP A 866 12.30 -7.46 -35.41
C ASP A 866 10.91 -8.10 -35.16
N ALA A 867 10.69 -9.27 -35.76
CA ALA A 867 9.39 -9.93 -35.80
C ALA A 867 8.85 -10.28 -34.41
N ALA A 868 7.53 -10.11 -34.24
CA ALA A 868 6.82 -10.57 -33.05
C ALA A 868 6.56 -12.08 -33.11
N ILE A 869 6.16 -12.64 -31.97
CA ILE A 869 5.60 -13.99 -31.90
C ILE A 869 4.08 -13.88 -31.79
N GLY A 870 3.37 -14.49 -32.74
CA GLY A 870 1.93 -14.61 -32.74
C GLY A 870 1.46 -15.99 -32.27
N PHE A 871 0.16 -16.09 -31.99
CA PHE A 871 -0.50 -17.34 -31.57
C PHE A 871 -1.70 -17.63 -32.43
N LEU A 872 -1.86 -18.90 -32.77
CA LEU A 872 -3.07 -19.41 -33.41
C LEU A 872 -4.08 -19.86 -32.34
N ALA A 873 -5.34 -20.02 -32.74
CA ALA A 873 -6.41 -20.49 -31.86
C ALA A 873 -6.11 -21.85 -31.20
N ASN A 874 -5.31 -22.71 -31.86
CA ASN A 874 -4.83 -23.98 -31.32
C ASN A 874 -3.62 -23.86 -30.36
N ARG A 875 -3.24 -22.62 -29.98
CA ARG A 875 -2.09 -22.28 -29.11
C ARG A 875 -0.71 -22.60 -29.70
N THR A 876 -0.61 -22.81 -31.01
CA THR A 876 0.69 -22.89 -31.70
C THR A 876 1.28 -21.50 -31.85
N THR A 877 2.56 -21.34 -31.52
CA THR A 877 3.31 -20.09 -31.75
C THR A 877 3.89 -20.04 -33.16
N PHE A 878 4.01 -18.84 -33.71
CA PHE A 878 4.71 -18.59 -34.96
C PHE A 878 5.39 -17.21 -34.93
N ALA A 879 6.45 -17.02 -35.70
CA ALA A 879 7.03 -15.70 -35.93
C ALA A 879 6.30 -15.01 -37.09
N PHE A 880 5.91 -13.75 -36.90
CA PHE A 880 5.38 -12.95 -38.01
C PHE A 880 6.42 -12.77 -39.11
N GLU A 881 5.98 -12.51 -40.34
CA GLU A 881 6.87 -12.25 -41.49
C GLU A 881 7.63 -10.91 -41.37
N GLY A 882 7.47 -10.18 -40.25
CA GLY A 882 8.09 -8.88 -40.02
C GLY A 882 7.46 -8.09 -38.87
N ALA A 883 7.63 -6.77 -38.94
CA ALA A 883 7.04 -5.79 -38.04
C ALA A 883 6.55 -4.56 -38.83
N PRO A 884 5.77 -3.66 -38.21
CA PRO A 884 5.27 -2.47 -38.90
C PRO A 884 6.42 -1.53 -39.30
N PRO A 885 6.24 -0.69 -40.35
CA PRO A 885 7.27 0.22 -40.80
C PRO A 885 7.64 1.27 -39.74
N ALA A 886 8.83 1.85 -39.87
CA ALA A 886 9.29 2.98 -39.05
C ALA A 886 8.28 4.13 -39.12
N LYS A 887 7.87 4.67 -37.96
CA LYS A 887 6.89 5.75 -37.89
C LYS A 887 6.93 6.47 -36.56
N ASP A 888 6.90 7.80 -36.61
CA ASP A 888 6.77 8.63 -35.41
C ASP A 888 5.41 8.44 -34.76
N LEU A 889 5.42 8.28 -33.42
CA LEU A 889 4.23 8.06 -32.62
C LEU A 889 4.15 9.09 -31.51
N TRP A 890 2.93 9.42 -31.11
CA TRP A 890 2.68 10.23 -29.92
C TRP A 890 1.50 9.67 -29.14
N GLU A 891 1.50 9.91 -27.83
CA GLU A 891 0.43 9.50 -26.94
C GLU A 891 0.17 10.63 -25.95
N THR A 892 -1.09 11.05 -25.81
CA THR A 892 -1.55 11.85 -24.68
C THR A 892 -2.24 10.95 -23.67
N ASN A 893 -2.09 11.25 -22.38
CA ASN A 893 -2.77 10.54 -21.31
C ASN A 893 -3.17 11.48 -20.18
N ALA A 894 -4.28 11.21 -19.52
CA ALA A 894 -4.67 11.93 -18.32
C ALA A 894 -5.31 10.98 -17.30
N ARG A 895 -4.93 11.12 -16.03
CA ARG A 895 -5.62 10.52 -14.89
C ARG A 895 -6.25 11.64 -14.08
N ILE A 896 -7.54 11.52 -13.78
CA ILE A 896 -8.31 12.48 -12.99
C ILE A 896 -8.91 11.72 -11.80
N VAL A 897 -8.72 12.25 -10.60
CA VAL A 897 -9.35 11.74 -9.37
C VAL A 897 -10.14 12.85 -8.71
N SER A 898 -11.35 12.53 -8.26
CA SER A 898 -12.15 13.44 -7.46
C SER A 898 -12.94 12.66 -6.43
N LYS A 899 -12.62 12.85 -5.15
CA LYS A 899 -13.37 12.32 -4.02
C LYS A 899 -14.03 13.49 -3.29
N ILE A 900 -15.30 13.70 -3.59
CA ILE A 900 -16.08 14.85 -3.08
C ILE A 900 -16.38 14.67 -1.59
N ASN A 901 -16.69 13.43 -1.18
CA ASN A 901 -16.90 13.02 0.20
C ASN A 901 -16.64 11.50 0.35
N PRO A 902 -16.64 10.93 1.57
CA PRO A 902 -16.32 9.51 1.79
C PRO A 902 -17.22 8.49 1.06
N ASP A 903 -18.40 8.91 0.61
CA ASP A 903 -19.38 8.10 -0.11
C ASP A 903 -19.43 8.42 -1.62
N LEU A 904 -18.75 9.44 -2.12
CA LEU A 904 -18.82 9.86 -3.53
C LEU A 904 -17.44 10.20 -4.09
N GLY A 905 -17.04 9.46 -5.12
CA GLY A 905 -15.89 9.83 -5.93
C GLY A 905 -15.93 9.24 -7.34
N PHE A 906 -14.98 9.69 -8.16
CA PHE A 906 -14.70 9.11 -9.46
C PHE A 906 -13.22 9.16 -9.82
N ILE A 907 -12.80 8.21 -10.64
CA ILE A 907 -11.47 8.10 -11.23
C ILE A 907 -11.64 7.91 -12.73
N GLY A 908 -11.11 8.85 -13.52
CA GLY A 908 -11.11 8.81 -14.98
C GLY A 908 -9.69 8.64 -15.51
N THR A 909 -9.49 7.74 -16.47
CA THR A 909 -8.25 7.64 -17.24
C THR A 909 -8.55 7.83 -18.71
N ILE A 910 -7.82 8.74 -19.36
CA ILE A 910 -8.00 9.11 -20.76
C ILE A 910 -6.69 8.85 -21.48
N TYR A 911 -6.76 8.39 -22.73
CA TYR A 911 -5.60 8.32 -23.61
C TYR A 911 -5.97 8.56 -25.07
N GLY A 912 -5.00 8.93 -25.89
CA GLY A 912 -5.16 8.96 -27.34
C GLY A 912 -3.88 9.20 -28.12
N GLY A 913 -3.89 8.77 -29.39
CA GLY A 913 -2.78 8.96 -30.32
C GLY A 913 -2.63 7.83 -31.35
N PRO A 914 -1.72 7.98 -32.33
CA PRO A 914 -1.42 6.94 -33.30
C PRO A 914 -0.69 5.77 -32.64
N ALA A 915 -1.08 4.54 -33.00
CA ALA A 915 -0.45 3.32 -32.49
C ALA A 915 -0.31 2.25 -33.59
N GLN A 916 0.70 1.39 -33.45
CA GLN A 916 1.00 0.29 -34.36
C GLN A 916 0.66 -1.07 -33.73
N ALA A 917 0.30 -2.02 -34.59
CA ALA A 917 0.14 -3.42 -34.25
C ALA A 917 1.44 -4.03 -33.70
N ASN A 918 1.32 -5.18 -33.03
CA ASN A 918 2.50 -5.93 -32.61
C ASN A 918 3.10 -6.76 -33.76
N GLY A 919 2.25 -7.32 -34.62
CA GLY A 919 2.61 -8.14 -35.79
C GLY A 919 3.01 -7.31 -37.01
N SER A 920 2.97 -7.90 -38.21
CA SER A 920 3.55 -7.31 -39.43
C SER A 920 2.66 -6.30 -40.18
N ASP A 921 1.46 -6.00 -39.71
CA ASP A 921 0.54 -5.08 -40.41
C ASP A 921 1.07 -3.63 -40.40
N ALA A 922 1.16 -3.02 -41.59
CA ALA A 922 1.61 -1.65 -41.78
C ALA A 922 0.57 -0.59 -41.34
N ARG A 923 -0.70 -0.97 -41.18
CA ARG A 923 -1.79 -0.05 -40.80
C ARG A 923 -1.59 0.49 -39.38
N THR A 924 -1.41 1.81 -39.30
CA THR A 924 -1.44 2.57 -38.04
C THR A 924 -2.85 3.00 -37.74
N ILE A 925 -3.25 2.95 -36.47
CA ILE A 925 -4.58 3.37 -36.02
C ILE A 925 -4.47 4.61 -35.14
N ASP A 926 -5.42 5.54 -35.27
CA ASP A 926 -5.59 6.65 -34.33
C ASP A 926 -6.64 6.24 -33.30
N ARG A 927 -6.19 5.91 -32.10
CA ARG A 927 -7.03 5.34 -31.03
C ARG A 927 -7.29 6.35 -29.93
N TYR A 928 -8.46 6.29 -29.32
CA TYR A 928 -8.84 7.11 -28.17
C TYR A 928 -9.60 6.28 -27.15
N GLY A 929 -9.37 6.51 -25.87
CA GLY A 929 -10.06 5.80 -24.81
C GLY A 929 -10.33 6.64 -23.57
N LEU A 930 -11.44 6.33 -22.92
CA LEU A 930 -11.83 6.81 -21.59
C LEU A 930 -12.25 5.61 -20.75
N ASP A 931 -11.60 5.41 -19.62
CA ASP A 931 -12.03 4.50 -18.55
C ASP A 931 -12.54 5.35 -17.37
N LEU A 932 -13.75 5.05 -16.90
CA LEU A 932 -14.40 5.75 -15.79
C LEU A 932 -14.81 4.76 -14.71
N ARG A 933 -14.36 5.01 -13.48
CA ARG A 933 -14.86 4.36 -12.27
C ARG A 933 -15.52 5.40 -11.38
N MET A 934 -16.72 5.11 -10.89
CA MET A 934 -17.44 5.97 -9.97
C MET A 934 -18.00 5.13 -8.83
N ILE A 935 -17.90 5.66 -7.61
CA ILE A 935 -18.51 5.09 -6.42
C ILE A 935 -19.48 6.12 -5.85
N TYR A 936 -20.72 5.69 -5.61
CA TYR A 936 -21.70 6.44 -4.84
C TYR A 936 -22.38 5.54 -3.82
N LYS A 937 -22.04 5.70 -2.54
CA LYS A 937 -22.49 4.87 -1.42
C LYS A 937 -22.19 3.39 -1.70
N LYS A 938 -23.22 2.59 -1.99
CA LYS A 938 -23.14 1.16 -2.30
C LYS A 938 -23.13 0.85 -3.79
N VAL A 939 -23.28 1.86 -4.63
CA VAL A 939 -23.31 1.73 -6.09
C VAL A 939 -21.91 1.97 -6.64
N LYS A 940 -21.44 1.06 -7.50
CA LYS A 940 -20.21 1.22 -8.27
C LYS A 940 -20.55 1.16 -9.76
N LEU A 941 -20.09 2.16 -10.50
CA LEU A 941 -20.11 2.20 -11.96
C LEU A 941 -18.68 2.00 -12.46
N THR A 942 -18.49 1.06 -13.39
CA THR A 942 -17.27 0.92 -14.18
C THR A 942 -17.66 1.00 -15.65
N SER A 943 -16.99 1.85 -16.42
CA SER A 943 -17.34 2.08 -17.81
C SER A 943 -16.11 2.37 -18.64
N PHE A 944 -16.14 1.99 -19.92
CA PHE A 944 -15.18 2.48 -20.89
C PHE A 944 -15.85 2.93 -22.18
N ILE A 945 -15.16 3.83 -22.87
CA ILE A 945 -15.41 4.21 -24.27
C ILE A 945 -14.08 4.04 -24.99
N LYS A 946 -14.05 3.28 -26.08
CA LYS A 946 -12.87 3.12 -26.94
C LYS A 946 -13.25 3.40 -28.39
N VAL A 947 -12.51 4.26 -29.06
CA VAL A 947 -12.76 4.67 -30.45
C VAL A 947 -11.57 4.24 -31.30
N ASN A 948 -11.87 3.51 -32.38
CA ASN A 948 -10.90 2.97 -33.33
C ASN A 948 -9.75 2.25 -32.62
N ASP A 949 -10.09 1.29 -31.78
CA ASP A 949 -9.16 0.63 -30.88
C ASP A 949 -9.22 -0.89 -31.02
N TRP A 950 -8.15 -1.57 -30.60
CA TRP A 950 -8.07 -3.01 -30.55
C TRP A 950 -9.08 -3.60 -29.56
N GLY A 951 -9.47 -4.85 -29.82
CA GLY A 951 -10.27 -5.64 -28.90
C GLY A 951 -9.57 -5.97 -27.58
N PRO A 952 -10.23 -6.70 -26.68
CA PRO A 952 -9.75 -6.92 -25.31
C PRO A 952 -8.56 -7.88 -25.20
N PHE A 953 -8.25 -8.65 -26.24
CA PHE A 953 -7.21 -9.69 -26.21
C PHE A 953 -5.96 -9.29 -27.00
N ASP A 954 -4.80 -9.84 -26.62
CA ASP A 954 -3.50 -9.61 -27.21
C ASP A 954 -3.46 -9.84 -28.73
N TYR A 955 -4.09 -10.92 -29.21
CA TYR A 955 -4.16 -11.23 -30.63
C TYR A 955 -4.88 -10.15 -31.45
N HIS A 956 -5.77 -9.35 -30.84
CA HIS A 956 -6.35 -8.20 -31.54
C HIS A 956 -5.28 -7.18 -31.91
N ARG A 957 -4.29 -6.96 -31.03
CA ARG A 957 -3.17 -6.08 -31.35
C ARG A 957 -2.14 -6.77 -32.25
N ASP A 958 -1.96 -8.08 -32.14
CA ASP A 958 -1.01 -8.83 -32.98
C ASP A 958 -1.45 -8.86 -34.44
N PHE A 959 -2.72 -9.15 -34.70
CA PHE A 959 -3.31 -9.21 -36.05
C PHE A 959 -3.97 -7.89 -36.48
N ASN A 960 -3.79 -6.82 -35.69
CA ASN A 960 -4.36 -5.50 -35.93
C ASN A 960 -5.88 -5.49 -36.14
N LEU A 961 -6.62 -6.23 -35.32
CA LEU A 961 -8.08 -6.32 -35.33
C LEU A 961 -8.67 -5.22 -34.46
N THR A 962 -9.49 -4.35 -35.06
CA THR A 962 -10.00 -3.14 -34.41
C THR A 962 -11.52 -3.05 -34.49
N TYR A 963 -12.08 -2.26 -33.57
CA TYR A 963 -13.49 -1.88 -33.58
C TYR A 963 -13.60 -0.35 -33.71
N PRO A 964 -14.44 0.17 -34.63
CA PRO A 964 -14.70 1.61 -34.74
C PRO A 964 -15.13 2.27 -33.43
N LEU A 965 -16.00 1.60 -32.65
CA LEU A 965 -16.47 2.08 -31.36
C LEU A 965 -16.77 0.88 -30.45
N GLN A 966 -16.28 0.92 -29.21
CA GLN A 966 -16.60 -0.03 -28.15
C GLN A 966 -17.09 0.74 -26.92
N LEU A 967 -18.21 0.30 -26.37
CA LEU A 967 -18.85 0.89 -25.19
C LEU A 967 -19.08 -0.21 -24.16
N MET A 968 -18.77 0.08 -22.90
CA MET A 968 -19.13 -0.79 -21.79
C MET A 968 -19.60 0.05 -20.60
N ALA A 969 -20.66 -0.38 -19.95
CA ALA A 969 -21.11 0.15 -18.68
C ALA A 969 -21.54 -1.00 -17.77
N ASP A 970 -20.94 -1.05 -16.58
CA ASP A 970 -21.21 -2.01 -15.52
C ASP A 970 -21.66 -1.26 -14.26
N ILE A 971 -22.89 -1.49 -13.84
CA ILE A 971 -23.47 -0.91 -12.63
C ILE A 971 -23.74 -2.03 -11.65
N SER A 972 -23.18 -1.90 -10.44
CA SER A 972 -23.34 -2.87 -9.36
C SER A 972 -23.81 -2.23 -8.06
N PHE A 973 -24.63 -2.96 -7.32
CA PHE A 973 -25.00 -2.68 -5.95
C PHE A 973 -24.28 -3.64 -5.01
N ASN A 974 -23.54 -3.10 -4.04
CA ASN A 974 -22.65 -3.83 -3.15
C ASN A 974 -23.27 -3.92 -1.74
N ILE A 975 -23.13 -5.06 -1.06
CA ILE A 975 -23.60 -5.17 0.34
C ILE A 975 -22.71 -4.34 1.27
N GLY A 976 -21.38 -4.44 1.11
CA GLY A 976 -20.37 -3.65 1.80
C GLY A 976 -19.99 -2.35 1.08
N LYS A 977 -18.99 -1.64 1.61
CA LYS A 977 -18.41 -0.47 0.93
C LYS A 977 -17.69 -0.94 -0.35
N PRO A 978 -18.03 -0.43 -1.54
CA PRO A 978 -17.34 -0.79 -2.77
C PRO A 978 -15.88 -0.32 -2.73
N ASP A 979 -14.98 -1.13 -3.28
CA ASP A 979 -13.56 -0.81 -3.40
C ASP A 979 -13.24 -0.21 -4.79
N TRP A 980 -12.18 0.59 -4.86
CA TRP A 980 -11.63 1.11 -6.10
C TRP A 980 -10.91 0.04 -6.92
N TYR A 981 -10.31 -0.95 -6.25
CA TYR A 981 -9.72 -2.12 -6.89
C TYR A 981 -10.80 -3.15 -7.27
N ILE A 982 -10.43 -4.03 -8.19
CA ILE A 982 -11.25 -5.17 -8.60
C ILE A 982 -10.97 -6.32 -7.62
N LEU A 983 -11.48 -6.20 -6.41
CA LEU A 983 -11.44 -7.26 -5.40
C LEU A 983 -12.77 -8.02 -5.34
N PRO A 984 -12.75 -9.31 -4.95
CA PRO A 984 -13.97 -10.07 -4.71
C PRO A 984 -14.89 -9.37 -3.70
N ASN A 985 -16.14 -9.10 -4.09
CA ASN A 985 -17.13 -8.47 -3.24
C ASN A 985 -18.50 -9.14 -3.43
N THR A 986 -19.38 -9.03 -2.42
CA THR A 986 -20.78 -9.42 -2.58
C THR A 986 -21.55 -8.30 -3.27
N SER A 987 -21.95 -8.54 -4.52
CA SER A 987 -22.59 -7.54 -5.37
C SER A 987 -23.58 -8.16 -6.36
N LEU A 988 -24.65 -7.42 -6.65
CA LEU A 988 -25.58 -7.69 -7.74
C LEU A 988 -25.39 -6.61 -8.80
N GLY A 989 -25.23 -6.97 -10.07
CA GLY A 989 -24.99 -5.99 -11.12
C GLY A 989 -25.47 -6.38 -12.51
N ILE A 990 -25.40 -5.39 -13.40
CA ILE A 990 -25.67 -5.50 -14.82
C ILE A 990 -24.55 -4.81 -15.59
N ARG A 991 -24.02 -5.50 -16.59
CA ARG A 991 -23.04 -4.99 -17.53
C ARG A 991 -23.59 -5.06 -18.95
N GLY A 992 -23.57 -3.93 -19.65
CA GLY A 992 -23.79 -3.88 -21.10
C GLY A 992 -22.46 -3.64 -21.81
N THR A 993 -22.19 -4.42 -22.84
CA THR A 993 -21.10 -4.20 -23.79
C THR A 993 -21.69 -4.10 -25.19
N TRP A 994 -21.27 -3.11 -25.97
CA TRP A 994 -21.66 -2.94 -27.37
C TRP A 994 -20.45 -2.57 -28.20
N ARG A 995 -20.32 -3.13 -29.41
CA ARG A 995 -19.27 -2.80 -30.36
C ARG A 995 -19.86 -2.61 -31.76
N SER A 996 -19.37 -1.60 -32.48
CA SER A 996 -19.54 -1.52 -33.93
C SER A 996 -18.44 -2.33 -34.61
N LEU A 997 -18.75 -2.96 -35.75
CA LEU A 997 -17.83 -3.77 -36.52
C LEU A 997 -17.68 -3.24 -37.95
N ASP A 998 -16.46 -3.32 -38.49
CA ASP A 998 -16.13 -3.02 -39.88
C ASP A 998 -15.20 -4.09 -40.47
N GLN A 999 -14.65 -3.86 -41.66
CA GLN A 999 -13.75 -4.83 -42.32
C GLN A 999 -12.48 -5.20 -41.53
N TYR A 1000 -12.18 -4.49 -40.43
CA TYR A 1000 -11.03 -4.78 -39.57
C TYR A 1000 -11.43 -5.47 -38.26
N SER A 1001 -12.71 -5.75 -38.06
CA SER A 1001 -13.22 -6.45 -36.88
C SER A 1001 -13.27 -7.97 -37.13
N ASN A 1002 -12.81 -8.75 -36.16
CA ASN A 1002 -12.62 -10.21 -36.26
C ASN A 1002 -13.89 -11.02 -36.57
N ARG A 1003 -15.08 -10.51 -36.20
CA ARG A 1003 -16.37 -11.18 -36.40
C ARG A 1003 -17.23 -10.54 -37.49
N TYR A 1004 -16.75 -9.53 -38.21
CA TYR A 1004 -17.55 -8.88 -39.25
C TYR A 1004 -17.70 -9.79 -40.48
N SER A 1005 -18.93 -10.15 -40.83
CA SER A 1005 -19.22 -11.01 -41.97
C SER A 1005 -20.53 -10.63 -42.66
N PRO A 1006 -20.55 -9.49 -43.37
CA PRO A 1006 -21.75 -8.99 -44.05
C PRO A 1006 -22.21 -9.87 -45.22
N THR A 1007 -21.34 -10.78 -45.66
CA THR A 1007 -21.54 -11.69 -46.79
C THR A 1007 -21.53 -13.15 -46.34
N PHE A 1008 -21.83 -13.41 -45.07
CA PHE A 1008 -21.88 -14.77 -44.53
C PHE A 1008 -22.88 -15.62 -45.34
N VAL A 1009 -22.36 -16.68 -45.96
CA VAL A 1009 -23.16 -17.69 -46.65
C VAL A 1009 -22.87 -19.02 -45.94
N PRO A 1010 -23.87 -19.70 -45.36
CA PRO A 1010 -23.69 -21.01 -44.74
C PRO A 1010 -23.03 -22.01 -45.72
N GLU A 1011 -22.14 -22.86 -45.22
CA GLU A 1011 -21.57 -23.93 -46.03
C GLU A 1011 -22.68 -24.77 -46.69
N ASN A 1012 -22.47 -25.18 -47.95
CA ASN A 1012 -23.42 -25.94 -48.76
C ASN A 1012 -24.71 -25.21 -49.20
N THR A 1013 -24.70 -23.87 -49.22
CA THR A 1013 -25.79 -23.10 -49.85
C THR A 1013 -25.82 -23.35 -51.37
N PHE A 1014 -26.95 -23.84 -51.89
CA PHE A 1014 -27.14 -24.09 -53.33
C PHE A 1014 -28.28 -23.21 -53.91
N PRO A 1015 -28.06 -22.51 -55.04
CA PRO A 1015 -26.82 -22.50 -55.84
C PRO A 1015 -25.66 -21.78 -55.11
N PRO A 1016 -24.40 -22.14 -55.42
CA PRO A 1016 -23.24 -21.51 -54.80
C PRO A 1016 -23.26 -20.00 -55.07
N VAL A 1017 -23.32 -19.22 -53.99
CA VAL A 1017 -23.31 -17.76 -54.04
C VAL A 1017 -21.84 -17.29 -54.04
N PRO A 1018 -21.42 -16.41 -54.98
CA PRO A 1018 -20.04 -15.92 -55.01
C PRO A 1018 -19.70 -15.12 -53.74
N ILE A 1019 -18.47 -15.27 -53.25
CA ILE A 1019 -17.94 -14.50 -52.11
C ILE A 1019 -17.90 -13.02 -52.52
N LEU A 1020 -18.78 -12.21 -51.93
CA LEU A 1020 -18.86 -10.78 -52.17
C LEU A 1020 -17.85 -10.04 -51.29
N SER A 1021 -17.23 -8.98 -51.84
CA SER A 1021 -16.37 -8.09 -51.06
C SER A 1021 -17.20 -7.41 -49.96
N PRO A 1022 -16.70 -7.30 -48.72
CA PRO A 1022 -17.38 -6.56 -47.66
C PRO A 1022 -17.36 -5.03 -47.91
N VAL A 1023 -16.58 -4.55 -48.87
CA VAL A 1023 -16.49 -3.12 -49.22
C VAL A 1023 -17.84 -2.61 -49.73
N GLY A 1024 -18.42 -1.64 -49.01
CA GLY A 1024 -19.70 -1.00 -49.35
C GLY A 1024 -20.91 -1.47 -48.52
N PHE A 1025 -20.73 -2.48 -47.65
CA PHE A 1025 -21.75 -2.85 -46.66
C PHE A 1025 -21.75 -1.88 -45.46
N SER A 1026 -22.88 -1.78 -44.77
CA SER A 1026 -22.96 -1.01 -43.52
C SER A 1026 -22.11 -1.65 -42.43
N ASN A 1027 -21.68 -0.85 -41.44
CA ASN A 1027 -21.05 -1.39 -40.24
C ASN A 1027 -21.96 -2.42 -39.57
N GLY A 1028 -21.36 -3.51 -39.09
CA GLY A 1028 -22.02 -4.48 -38.23
C GLY A 1028 -22.08 -4.00 -36.79
N GLN A 1029 -22.74 -4.80 -35.93
CA GLN A 1029 -22.76 -4.57 -34.50
C GLN A 1029 -22.84 -5.87 -33.72
N GLU A 1030 -22.29 -5.88 -32.51
CA GLU A 1030 -22.49 -6.94 -31.52
C GLU A 1030 -22.74 -6.33 -30.15
N TRP A 1031 -23.50 -7.04 -29.32
CA TRP A 1031 -23.78 -6.63 -27.96
C TRP A 1031 -23.94 -7.81 -27.01
N GLU A 1032 -23.62 -7.56 -25.75
CA GLU A 1032 -23.79 -8.47 -24.61
C GLU A 1032 -24.43 -7.70 -23.45
N ILE A 1033 -25.51 -8.25 -22.90
CA ILE A 1033 -26.04 -7.86 -21.60
C ILE A 1033 -25.77 -9.00 -20.62
N ARG A 1034 -24.90 -8.74 -19.65
CA ARG A 1034 -24.56 -9.64 -18.57
C ARG A 1034 -25.24 -9.21 -17.29
N THR A 1035 -26.00 -10.08 -16.66
CA THR A 1035 -26.44 -9.87 -15.26
C THR A 1035 -25.65 -10.80 -14.37
N TYR A 1036 -25.32 -10.38 -13.15
CA TYR A 1036 -24.51 -11.20 -12.27
C TYR A 1036 -24.86 -11.01 -10.79
N LEU A 1037 -24.76 -12.10 -10.05
CA LEU A 1037 -24.72 -12.14 -8.60
C LEU A 1037 -23.36 -12.71 -8.18
N HIS A 1038 -22.54 -11.85 -7.59
CA HIS A 1038 -21.31 -12.25 -6.94
C HIS A 1038 -21.57 -12.33 -5.43
N ILE A 1039 -21.23 -13.45 -4.83
CA ILE A 1039 -21.25 -13.68 -3.40
C ILE A 1039 -19.81 -13.83 -2.98
N ASN A 1040 -19.36 -13.08 -1.98
CA ASN A 1040 -18.05 -13.28 -1.35
C ASN A 1040 -18.21 -13.25 0.16
N ILE A 1041 -17.96 -14.39 0.79
CA ILE A 1041 -17.92 -14.63 2.23
C ILE A 1041 -16.49 -15.08 2.53
N GLY A 1042 -15.55 -14.14 2.46
CA GLY A 1042 -14.15 -14.32 2.85
C GLY A 1042 -13.81 -13.36 3.99
N ASN A 1043 -12.82 -13.73 4.80
CA ASN A 1043 -12.30 -12.89 5.89
C ASN A 1043 -11.51 -11.70 5.35
#